data_AF-A0A364LGR6-F1
#
_entry.id   AF-A0A364LGR6-F1
#
_cell.length_a   1.000
_cell.length_b   1.000
_cell.length_c   1.000
_cell.angle_alpha   90.00
_cell.angle_beta   90.00
_cell.angle_gamma   90.00
#
_symmetry.space_group_name_H-M   'P 1'
#
loop_
_entity.id
_entity.type
_entity.pdbx_description
1 polymer ?
#
loop_
_entity_poly.entity_id
_entity_poly.type
_entity_poly.pdbx_seq_one_letter_code
_entity_poly.pdbx_strand_id
1 'polypeptide(L)'
;MSYEKIDPTIIPPRGENRHYRVGTVLGEFFYVGDKPGGVEPGFLGVKINPAFRQRISEAMPAVFDNSMPMNQLRETISNMVAEPANVHYGELLGFSRLIEKEGKTGNVNNPSQQKLDLWLIKQDYNDTPSGKVSPPKDRLEKTNAIKSLPDLVKAPATAIYQKVRLSDPQVENTNAVLEYFANSVAKAYGMQVQEQELAFGEYSSGKPKIMTACKWEPELRVFEGKLRGSVKKDLYQGHLVQFENKEPKTVNGRFLADDSVKDLGESLPLVLAQGDRDVLGSQGQNKGRVGEYFFGFDFGHAYREENPILDSLKDDFTFIQPADANKKFKNISAFYDAPMSEKMMGMFYLYRMDPDAAGKVFSLQEQRKIEEMILAYSAKNPDFALRIARIQTIDKVTDKVKTELSARSNQNVLFDQYVHEVEHASDRASTAHRKMFQIFRQKMLMTPEQVDVLDNLNKLSNPTSILSGDGKVVLAHLRIMPTKQPALKWKLGQKDGEFLFHCEPENRRNEAYQAFTRYVSRLQDTSFAETYKLSAEGIRVPAEHMPQFCKMLDETAIFTYKKQTDSKYHPKSTYMPDEATNYFSPSIRVSDDLTQHLNQSSDSLSHSRESNPDEFEEEISETQQYSSNNNNNNNNLAGDIFSFSSSSSSPSSSSSSTVTHNVAHADWHQTSPQSKHELNLFHQDLDHEVSSKFKKQMQSLIGLEQKPVEKLVGIEPKPRSLSDEEQEHEDESEGESEKANIHH
;
A
#
# COMPACT_ATOMS: atom_id res chain seq x y z
N MET A 1 44.00 25.25 1.11
CA MET A 1 42.68 24.85 0.59
C MET A 1 41.73 25.97 0.93
N SER A 2 41.28 26.73 -0.06
CA SER A 2 40.21 27.71 0.15
C SER A 2 38.96 26.93 0.53
N TYR A 3 38.32 27.29 1.66
CA TYR A 3 36.98 26.82 1.99
C TYR A 3 36.04 27.29 0.87
N GLU A 4 35.86 26.48 -0.17
CA GLU A 4 34.71 26.60 -1.04
C GLU A 4 33.47 26.59 -0.14
N LYS A 5 32.57 27.55 -0.37
CA LYS A 5 31.35 27.68 0.40
C LYS A 5 30.62 26.33 0.36
N ILE A 6 30.67 25.60 1.48
CA ILE A 6 29.93 24.36 1.65
C ILE A 6 28.47 24.68 1.33
N ASP A 7 27.89 23.94 0.38
CA ASP A 7 26.49 24.08 0.01
C ASP A 7 25.66 23.87 1.29
N PRO A 8 24.92 24.90 1.77
CA PRO A 8 24.21 24.86 3.05
C PRO A 8 23.05 23.87 3.05
N THR A 9 22.79 23.18 1.93
CA THR A 9 21.80 22.09 1.83
C THR A 9 22.39 20.71 2.12
N ILE A 10 23.72 20.56 2.15
CA ILE A 10 24.39 19.28 2.38
C ILE A 10 24.45 18.97 3.88
N ILE A 11 23.91 17.81 4.26
CA ILE A 11 24.00 17.28 5.61
C ILE A 11 25.44 16.80 5.86
N PRO A 12 26.14 17.34 6.87
CA PRO A 12 27.54 16.98 7.11
C PRO A 12 27.66 15.52 7.56
N PRO A 13 28.85 14.91 7.36
CA PRO A 13 29.13 13.59 7.92
C PRO A 13 28.86 13.59 9.42
N ARG A 14 28.13 12.58 9.88
CA ARG A 14 27.93 12.36 11.31
C ARG A 14 29.27 11.93 11.90
N GLY A 15 29.76 12.67 12.89
CA GLY A 15 30.98 12.30 13.61
C GLY A 15 30.81 11.02 14.43
N GLU A 16 31.83 10.66 15.21
CA GLU A 16 31.76 9.53 16.15
C GLU A 16 30.63 9.67 17.19
N ASN A 17 30.17 10.91 17.41
CA ASN A 17 29.01 11.21 18.23
C ASN A 17 27.74 10.63 17.60
N ARG A 18 27.23 9.59 18.27
CA ARG A 18 26.00 8.87 17.91
C ARG A 18 24.78 9.78 17.76
N HIS A 19 24.74 10.94 18.40
CA HIS A 19 23.61 11.86 18.42
C HIS A 19 24.07 13.27 18.10
N TYR A 20 23.32 13.97 17.25
CA TYR A 20 23.47 15.41 17.12
C TYR A 20 22.90 16.09 18.36
N ARG A 21 23.41 17.26 18.70
CA ARG A 21 22.81 18.07 19.77
C ARG A 21 21.48 18.63 19.25
N VAL A 22 20.46 18.65 20.10
CA VAL A 22 19.19 19.29 19.74
C VAL A 22 19.46 20.74 19.33
N GLY A 23 18.90 21.12 18.19
CA GLY A 23 19.09 22.42 17.54
C GLY A 23 20.24 22.49 16.54
N THR A 24 21.05 21.44 16.36
CA THR A 24 22.08 21.40 15.31
C THR A 24 21.45 21.68 13.93
N VAL A 25 22.09 22.53 13.14
CA VAL A 25 21.73 22.77 11.74
C VAL A 25 22.40 21.68 10.88
N LEU A 26 21.58 20.87 10.20
CA LEU A 26 22.01 19.74 9.35
C LEU A 26 21.51 19.95 7.94
N GLY A 27 22.38 20.45 7.05
CA GLY A 27 21.95 20.90 5.74
C GLY A 27 20.83 21.93 5.87
N GLU A 28 19.68 21.69 5.27
CA GLU A 28 18.51 22.57 5.41
C GLU A 28 17.65 22.36 6.67
N PHE A 29 17.98 21.39 7.51
CA PHE A 29 17.14 20.99 8.63
C PHE A 29 17.65 21.52 9.97
N PHE A 30 16.71 21.95 10.82
CA PHE A 30 16.90 22.12 12.25
C PHE A 30 16.66 20.77 12.93
N TYR A 31 17.68 20.18 13.55
CA TYR A 31 17.60 18.88 14.20
C TYR A 31 16.78 18.95 15.49
N VAL A 32 15.69 18.18 15.52
CA VAL A 32 14.75 18.11 16.65
C VAL A 32 15.10 16.97 17.59
N GLY A 33 15.44 15.80 17.04
CA GLY A 33 15.77 14.61 17.80
C GLY A 33 16.06 13.41 16.89
N ASP A 34 16.40 12.26 17.47
CA ASP A 34 16.63 11.05 16.67
C ASP A 34 15.33 10.43 16.16
N LYS A 35 15.44 9.71 15.05
CA LYS A 35 14.35 8.87 14.52
C LYS A 35 13.86 7.90 15.60
N PRO A 36 12.56 7.89 15.93
CA PRO A 36 12.00 6.93 16.87
C PRO A 36 11.94 5.54 16.24
N GLY A 37 12.42 4.52 16.96
CA GLY A 37 12.30 3.12 16.52
C GLY A 37 13.06 2.76 15.23
N GLY A 38 12.83 1.55 14.73
CA GLY A 38 13.47 1.04 13.52
C GLY A 38 14.95 0.70 13.67
N VAL A 39 15.46 -0.04 12.68
CA VAL A 39 16.87 -0.46 12.60
C VAL A 39 17.72 0.59 11.89
N GLU A 40 17.16 1.14 10.83
CA GLU A 40 17.81 2.12 9.96
C GLU A 40 17.91 3.49 10.67
N PRO A 41 19.12 4.09 10.69
CA PRO A 41 19.39 5.35 11.37
C PRO A 41 18.70 6.54 10.69
N GLY A 42 18.52 7.62 11.46
CA GLY A 42 17.86 8.81 10.96
C GLY A 42 17.58 9.82 12.06
N PHE A 43 16.93 10.91 11.71
CA PHE A 43 16.57 11.98 12.63
C PHE A 43 15.24 12.65 12.28
N LEU A 44 14.67 13.33 13.27
CA LEU A 44 13.56 14.27 13.11
C LEU A 44 14.12 15.67 12.90
N GLY A 45 13.59 16.39 11.92
CA GLY A 45 14.01 17.75 11.63
C GLY A 45 12.88 18.62 11.10
N VAL A 46 13.14 19.93 11.06
CA VAL A 46 12.23 20.93 10.49
C VAL A 46 13.03 21.77 9.50
N LYS A 47 12.48 22.03 8.31
CA LYS A 47 13.18 22.83 7.30
C LYS A 47 13.35 24.28 7.79
N ILE A 48 14.58 24.79 7.68
CA ILE A 48 14.94 26.15 8.02
C ILE A 48 14.57 27.06 6.83
N ASN A 49 13.32 27.53 6.85
CA ASN A 49 12.69 28.37 5.83
C ASN A 49 12.06 29.64 6.45
N PRO A 50 11.41 30.53 5.67
CA PRO A 50 10.79 31.74 6.23
C PRO A 50 9.76 31.49 7.33
N ALA A 51 8.98 30.41 7.24
CA ALA A 51 8.01 30.03 8.28
C ALA A 51 8.72 29.66 9.59
N PHE A 52 9.82 28.89 9.50
CA PHE A 52 10.66 28.57 10.65
C PHE A 52 11.25 29.82 11.29
N ARG A 53 11.77 30.76 10.49
CA ARG A 53 12.30 32.04 10.97
C ARG A 53 11.26 32.85 11.73
N GLN A 54 10.05 32.96 11.18
CA GLN A 54 8.95 33.63 11.86
C GLN A 54 8.68 32.97 13.22
N ARG A 55 8.50 31.64 13.21
CA ARG A 55 8.19 30.85 14.42
C ARG A 55 9.25 30.96 15.51
N ILE A 56 10.53 30.88 15.15
CA ILE A 56 11.62 31.00 16.13
C ILE A 56 11.78 32.44 16.63
N SER A 57 11.48 33.46 15.80
CA SER A 57 11.47 34.86 16.24
C SER A 57 10.33 35.19 17.21
N GLU A 58 9.15 34.56 17.03
CA GLU A 58 8.04 34.69 17.98
C GLU A 58 8.33 33.97 19.31
N ALA A 59 8.97 32.81 19.25
CA ALA A 59 9.32 32.03 20.44
C ALA A 59 10.50 32.64 21.23
N MET A 60 11.43 33.29 20.54
CA MET A 60 12.70 33.77 21.10
C MET A 60 13.07 35.18 20.55
N PRO A 61 12.22 36.21 20.77
CA PRO A 61 12.39 37.54 20.17
C PRO A 61 13.62 38.30 20.66
N ALA A 62 14.20 37.90 21.80
CA ALA A 62 15.44 38.49 22.31
C ALA A 62 16.68 38.08 21.49
N VAL A 63 16.58 36.99 20.72
CA VAL A 63 17.70 36.41 19.97
C VAL A 63 17.46 36.51 18.46
N PHE A 64 16.24 36.25 18.01
CA PHE A 64 15.90 36.16 16.60
C PHE A 64 14.90 37.23 16.18
N ASP A 65 15.15 37.81 15.01
CA ASP A 65 14.28 38.81 14.38
C ASP A 65 13.69 38.25 13.07
N ASN A 66 12.43 38.56 12.77
CA ASN A 66 11.76 38.03 11.58
C ASN A 66 12.35 38.57 10.26
N SER A 67 13.09 39.67 10.29
CA SER A 67 13.84 40.21 9.15
C SER A 67 15.26 39.62 9.02
N MET A 68 15.71 38.81 9.99
CA MET A 68 17.05 38.22 9.99
C MET A 68 17.32 37.40 8.71
N PRO A 69 18.42 37.66 7.97
CA PRO A 69 18.80 36.85 6.83
C PRO A 69 18.98 35.37 7.21
N MET A 70 18.55 34.44 6.33
CA MET A 70 18.57 33.00 6.62
C MET A 70 19.96 32.46 6.98
N ASN A 71 21.03 33.01 6.39
CA ASN A 71 22.40 32.60 6.71
C ASN A 71 22.78 33.02 8.14
N GLN A 72 22.42 34.25 8.54
CA GLN A 72 22.65 34.75 9.89
C GLN A 72 21.82 33.97 10.92
N LEU A 73 20.59 33.60 10.58
CA LEU A 73 19.74 32.73 11.42
C LEU A 73 20.43 31.39 11.70
N ARG A 74 20.93 30.71 10.65
CA ARG A 74 21.63 29.43 10.76
C ARG A 74 22.91 29.53 11.58
N GLU A 75 23.69 30.59 11.36
CA GLU A 75 24.92 30.85 12.12
C GLU A 75 24.62 31.11 13.60
N THR A 76 23.60 31.91 13.90
CA THR A 76 23.19 32.21 15.28
C THR A 76 22.77 30.93 16.02
N ILE A 77 21.95 30.08 15.39
CA ILE A 77 21.57 28.78 15.95
C ILE A 77 22.83 27.90 16.17
N SER A 78 23.72 27.85 15.19
CA SER A 78 24.94 27.03 15.27
C SER A 78 25.84 27.46 16.43
N ASN A 79 26.02 28.77 16.64
CA ASN A 79 26.80 29.31 17.76
C ASN A 79 26.18 28.94 19.11
N MET A 80 24.85 29.04 19.23
CA MET A 80 24.15 28.62 20.46
C MET A 80 24.33 27.14 20.77
N VAL A 81 24.33 26.27 19.76
CA VAL A 81 24.50 24.82 19.93
C VAL A 81 25.95 24.44 20.26
N ALA A 82 26.92 25.20 19.73
CA ALA A 82 28.34 25.03 19.99
C ALA A 82 28.71 25.38 21.44
N GLU A 83 28.00 26.34 22.05
CA GLU A 83 28.21 26.80 23.43
C GLU A 83 27.03 26.44 24.34
N PRO A 84 26.96 25.24 24.95
CA PRO A 84 25.85 24.84 25.81
C PRO A 84 25.63 25.72 27.05
N ALA A 85 26.64 26.52 27.43
CA ALA A 85 26.53 27.52 28.50
C ALA A 85 25.82 28.80 28.06
N ASN A 86 25.48 28.94 26.77
CA ASN A 86 24.70 30.05 26.25
C ASN A 86 23.34 30.11 26.97
N VAL A 87 23.03 31.28 27.53
CA VAL A 87 21.84 31.51 28.35
C VAL A 87 20.53 31.20 27.63
N HIS A 88 20.52 31.29 26.29
CA HIS A 88 19.35 31.04 25.45
C HIS A 88 19.28 29.61 24.91
N TYR A 89 20.29 28.75 25.14
CA TYR A 89 20.24 27.37 24.64
C TYR A 89 19.07 26.58 25.24
N GLY A 90 18.72 26.84 26.51
CA GLY A 90 17.55 26.25 27.17
C GLY A 90 16.22 26.62 26.47
N GLU A 91 16.09 27.85 26.00
CA GLU A 91 14.92 28.31 25.23
C GLU A 91 14.84 27.58 23.87
N LEU A 92 15.97 27.39 23.19
CA LEU A 92 16.05 26.64 21.94
C LEU A 92 15.62 25.18 22.10
N LEU A 93 15.99 24.54 23.22
CA LEU A 93 15.51 23.19 23.57
C LEU A 93 14.00 23.17 23.82
N GLY A 94 13.45 24.19 24.47
CA GLY A 94 12.02 24.37 24.66
C GLY A 94 11.27 24.50 23.34
N PHE A 95 11.79 25.32 22.43
CA PHE A 95 11.26 25.48 21.07
C PHE A 95 11.28 24.18 20.27
N SER A 96 12.37 23.42 20.33
CA SER A 96 12.47 22.11 19.65
C SER A 96 11.39 21.13 20.13
N ARG A 97 11.20 20.98 21.45
CA ARG A 97 10.17 20.10 22.01
C ARG A 97 8.75 20.53 21.63
N LEU A 98 8.52 21.84 21.56
CA LEU A 98 7.25 22.40 21.12
C LEU A 98 6.96 21.98 19.68
N ILE A 99 7.88 22.21 18.75
CA ILE A 99 7.67 21.85 17.34
C ILE A 99 7.56 20.33 17.17
N GLU A 100 8.31 19.53 17.92
CA GLU A 100 8.17 18.07 17.87
C GLU A 100 6.74 17.65 18.22
N LYS A 101 6.17 18.22 19.30
CA LYS A 101 4.81 17.94 19.75
C LYS A 101 3.77 18.40 18.72
N GLU A 102 3.88 19.63 18.23
CA GLU A 102 2.96 20.18 17.24
C GLU A 102 3.03 19.41 15.91
N GLY A 103 4.24 19.07 15.46
CA GLY A 103 4.47 18.29 14.26
C GLY A 103 3.91 16.87 14.35
N LYS A 104 4.05 16.20 15.51
CA LYS A 104 3.51 14.85 15.73
C LYS A 104 1.99 14.82 15.86
N THR A 105 1.40 15.86 16.45
CA THR A 105 -0.05 15.90 16.75
C THR A 105 -0.86 16.67 15.72
N GLY A 106 -0.21 17.48 14.90
CA GLY A 106 -0.86 18.42 13.99
C GLY A 106 -1.45 19.65 14.67
N ASN A 107 -1.50 19.70 16.01
CA ASN A 107 -2.11 20.76 16.80
C ASN A 107 -1.08 21.83 17.13
N VAL A 108 -1.31 23.06 16.65
CA VAL A 108 -0.49 24.23 17.00
C VAL A 108 -1.05 24.86 18.27
N ASN A 109 -0.20 25.27 19.22
CA ASN A 109 -0.66 25.86 20.47
C ASN A 109 -1.43 27.18 20.29
N ASN A 110 -1.11 27.93 19.23
CA ASN A 110 -1.85 29.12 18.82
C ASN A 110 -2.24 29.00 17.34
N PRO A 111 -3.56 28.97 17.01
CA PRO A 111 -4.05 28.84 15.64
C PRO A 111 -3.60 29.96 14.69
N SER A 112 -3.20 31.13 15.20
CA SER A 112 -2.69 32.23 14.36
C SER A 112 -1.27 31.98 13.85
N GLN A 113 -0.59 30.96 14.36
CA GLN A 113 0.80 30.66 14.01
C GLN A 113 0.88 29.66 12.86
N GLN A 114 1.86 29.86 11.97
CA GLN A 114 2.09 28.96 10.86
C GLN A 114 2.58 27.59 11.35
N LYS A 115 1.91 26.52 10.94
CA LYS A 115 2.34 25.14 11.22
C LYS A 115 3.68 24.87 10.55
N LEU A 116 4.61 24.27 11.30
CA LEU A 116 5.87 23.77 10.76
C LEU A 116 5.74 22.28 10.47
N ASP A 117 6.16 21.89 9.28
CA ASP A 117 6.20 20.48 8.89
C ASP A 117 7.38 19.80 9.59
N LEU A 118 7.07 18.72 10.31
CA LEU A 118 8.07 17.82 10.87
C LEU A 118 8.47 16.81 9.80
N TRP A 119 9.76 16.59 9.64
CA TRP A 119 10.34 15.66 8.68
C TRP A 119 11.09 14.55 9.40
N LEU A 120 10.90 13.33 8.93
CA LEU A 120 11.67 12.15 9.31
C LEU A 120 12.71 11.88 8.21
N ILE A 121 13.97 12.14 8.52
CA ILE A 121 15.10 11.81 7.65
C ILE A 121 15.54 10.39 7.97
N LYS A 122 15.61 9.56 6.94
CA LYS A 122 15.95 8.14 6.98
C LYS A 122 17.30 7.88 6.30
N GLN A 123 17.93 6.74 6.59
CA GLN A 123 19.15 6.24 5.96
C GLN A 123 20.39 7.12 6.20
N ASP A 124 20.42 7.86 7.31
CA ASP A 124 21.59 8.63 7.73
C ASP A 124 22.67 7.73 8.34
N TYR A 125 23.27 6.89 7.50
CA TYR A 125 24.31 5.95 7.89
C TYR A 125 25.67 6.64 8.06
N ASN A 126 26.48 6.09 8.96
CA ASN A 126 27.90 6.43 9.07
C ASN A 126 28.70 5.41 8.28
N ASP A 127 29.68 5.89 7.52
CA ASP A 127 30.70 5.01 6.99
C ASP A 127 31.65 4.58 8.11
N THR A 128 32.02 3.32 8.07
CA THR A 128 33.01 2.69 8.93
C THR A 128 34.42 2.99 8.40
N PRO A 129 35.48 2.73 9.17
CA PRO A 129 36.85 2.88 8.68
C PRO A 129 37.17 2.06 7.41
N SER A 130 36.38 1.01 7.11
CA SER A 130 36.51 0.23 5.87
C SER A 130 35.80 0.86 4.66
N GLY A 131 35.13 2.00 4.83
CA GLY A 131 34.35 2.68 3.79
C GLY A 131 32.97 2.05 3.52
N LYS A 132 32.56 1.06 4.32
CA LYS A 132 31.22 0.44 4.29
C LYS A 132 30.29 1.11 5.30
N VAL A 133 28.98 0.97 5.15
CA VAL A 133 27.97 1.47 6.09
C VAL A 133 27.30 0.33 6.84
N SER A 134 26.87 0.57 8.07
CA SER A 134 26.04 -0.39 8.83
C SER A 134 25.09 0.33 9.77
N PRO A 135 23.96 -0.28 10.14
CA PRO A 135 23.12 0.26 11.20
C PRO A 135 23.89 0.36 12.52
N PRO A 136 23.61 1.38 13.36
CA PRO A 136 24.22 1.50 14.68
C PRO A 136 23.95 0.28 15.57
N LYS A 137 24.94 -0.09 16.39
CA LYS A 137 24.89 -1.28 17.25
C LYS A 137 23.63 -1.33 18.13
N ASP A 138 23.25 -0.21 18.74
CA ASP A 138 22.06 -0.10 19.59
C ASP A 138 20.74 -0.28 18.86
N ARG A 139 20.70 0.02 17.55
CA ARG A 139 19.53 -0.20 16.70
C ARG A 139 19.42 -1.67 16.35
N LEU A 140 20.56 -2.33 16.10
CA LEU A 140 20.62 -3.77 15.86
C LEU A 140 20.20 -4.57 17.10
N GLU A 141 20.56 -4.12 18.31
CA GLU A 141 20.12 -4.73 19.58
C GLU A 141 18.59 -4.73 19.77
N LYS A 142 17.90 -3.78 19.13
CA LYS A 142 16.42 -3.68 19.17
C LYS A 142 15.73 -4.56 18.14
N THR A 143 16.46 -5.17 17.21
CA THR A 143 15.88 -6.05 16.19
C THR A 143 15.29 -7.29 16.86
N ASN A 144 14.19 -7.82 16.30
CA ASN A 144 13.62 -9.08 16.81
C ASN A 144 14.62 -10.24 16.78
N ALA A 145 15.55 -10.23 15.83
CA ALA A 145 16.61 -11.25 15.70
C ALA A 145 17.60 -11.26 16.88
N ILE A 146 17.89 -10.09 17.48
CA ILE A 146 18.78 -9.97 18.63
C ILE A 146 18.01 -9.95 19.95
N LYS A 147 16.86 -9.29 19.98
CA LYS A 147 16.04 -9.10 21.19
C LYS A 147 15.61 -10.45 21.80
N SER A 148 15.38 -11.47 20.97
CA SER A 148 14.98 -12.81 21.40
C SER A 148 16.14 -13.66 21.94
N LEU A 149 17.39 -13.23 21.80
CA LEU A 149 18.55 -14.00 22.26
C LEU A 149 18.81 -13.78 23.77
N PRO A 150 19.43 -14.74 24.47
CA PRO A 150 19.88 -14.55 25.85
C PRO A 150 20.87 -13.39 26.00
N ASP A 151 20.82 -12.65 27.12
CA ASP A 151 21.65 -11.45 27.34
C ASP A 151 23.15 -11.69 27.18
N LEU A 152 23.65 -12.86 27.62
CA LEU A 152 25.05 -13.25 27.50
C LEU A 152 25.56 -13.28 26.06
N VAL A 153 24.68 -13.57 25.09
CA VAL A 153 25.04 -13.67 23.67
C VAL A 153 24.60 -12.46 22.84
N LYS A 154 23.80 -11.53 23.39
CA LYS A 154 23.33 -10.35 22.64
C LYS A 154 24.47 -9.49 22.11
N ALA A 155 25.48 -9.20 22.94
CA ALA A 155 26.62 -8.39 22.54
C ALA A 155 27.45 -9.01 21.40
N PRO A 156 27.90 -10.29 21.49
CA PRO A 156 28.62 -10.93 20.38
C PRO A 156 27.73 -11.14 19.15
N ALA A 157 26.45 -11.49 19.34
CA ALA A 157 25.48 -11.61 18.25
C ALA A 157 25.32 -10.28 17.50
N THR A 158 25.18 -9.16 18.22
CA THR A 158 25.07 -7.84 17.59
C THR A 158 26.31 -7.49 16.81
N ALA A 159 27.51 -7.77 17.33
CA ALA A 159 28.76 -7.50 16.62
C ALA A 159 28.87 -8.30 15.31
N ILE A 160 28.42 -9.56 15.32
CA ILE A 160 28.32 -10.36 14.09
C ILE A 160 27.27 -9.78 13.17
N TYR A 161 26.07 -9.54 13.68
CA TYR A 161 24.97 -9.03 12.88
C TYR A 161 25.32 -7.70 12.20
N GLN A 162 26.06 -6.83 12.88
CA GLN A 162 26.59 -5.59 12.33
C GLN A 162 27.57 -5.84 11.18
N LYS A 163 28.53 -6.76 11.34
CA LYS A 163 29.47 -7.13 10.27
C LYS A 163 28.75 -7.69 9.05
N VAL A 164 27.72 -8.49 9.30
CA VAL A 164 26.95 -9.11 8.23
C VAL A 164 26.09 -8.07 7.51
N ARG A 165 25.58 -7.07 8.24
CA ARG A 165 24.83 -5.90 7.75
C ARG A 165 25.72 -4.77 7.17
N LEU A 166 26.99 -5.04 6.89
CA LEU A 166 27.83 -4.07 6.19
C LEU A 166 27.39 -3.98 4.73
N SER A 167 26.97 -2.79 4.30
CA SER A 167 26.57 -2.49 2.93
C SER A 167 27.53 -1.48 2.30
N ASP A 168 27.56 -1.42 0.97
CA ASP A 168 28.23 -0.32 0.27
C ASP A 168 27.40 0.96 0.35
N PRO A 169 28.02 2.14 0.53
CA PRO A 169 27.32 3.43 0.47
C PRO A 169 26.44 3.60 -0.78
N GLN A 170 26.93 3.09 -1.92
CA GLN A 170 26.19 3.11 -3.18
C GLN A 170 24.89 2.31 -3.11
N VAL A 171 24.90 1.14 -2.45
CA VAL A 171 23.70 0.30 -2.29
C VAL A 171 22.65 1.01 -1.43
N GLU A 172 23.04 1.64 -0.33
CA GLU A 172 22.10 2.38 0.52
C GLU A 172 21.57 3.64 -0.17
N ASN A 173 22.40 4.35 -0.93
CA ASN A 173 21.95 5.47 -1.76
C ASN A 173 20.96 5.01 -2.84
N THR A 174 21.22 3.89 -3.52
CA THR A 174 20.28 3.31 -4.49
C THR A 174 18.97 2.93 -3.80
N ASN A 175 19.00 2.33 -2.61
CA ASN A 175 17.79 2.03 -1.84
C ASN A 175 16.97 3.29 -1.54
N ALA A 176 17.62 4.39 -1.13
CA ALA A 176 16.96 5.68 -0.87
C ALA A 176 16.28 6.24 -2.13
N VAL A 177 16.99 6.20 -3.27
CA VAL A 177 16.48 6.67 -4.56
C VAL A 177 15.29 5.83 -5.03
N LEU A 178 15.39 4.50 -4.93
CA LEU A 178 14.30 3.60 -5.35
C LEU A 178 13.07 3.71 -4.44
N GLU A 179 13.24 3.89 -3.12
CA GLU A 179 12.13 4.17 -2.20
C GLU A 179 11.41 5.47 -2.59
N TYR A 180 12.17 6.55 -2.85
CA TYR A 180 11.59 7.82 -3.30
C TYR A 180 10.90 7.73 -4.66
N PHE A 181 11.50 7.01 -5.61
CA PHE A 181 10.91 6.76 -6.92
C PHE A 181 9.61 5.98 -6.78
N ALA A 182 9.59 4.88 -6.02
CA ALA A 182 8.40 4.07 -5.79
C ALA A 182 7.28 4.84 -5.08
N ASN A 183 7.61 5.64 -4.07
CA ASN A 183 6.65 6.53 -3.42
C ASN A 183 6.08 7.59 -4.40
N SER A 184 6.94 8.12 -5.28
CA SER A 184 6.51 9.08 -6.33
C SER A 184 5.62 8.44 -7.38
N VAL A 185 5.90 7.20 -7.79
CA VAL A 185 5.02 6.40 -8.66
C VAL A 185 3.68 6.16 -7.96
N ALA A 186 3.67 5.78 -6.68
CA ALA A 186 2.42 5.61 -5.93
C ALA A 186 1.61 6.91 -5.83
N LYS A 187 2.27 8.06 -5.61
CA LYS A 187 1.61 9.38 -5.67
C LYS A 187 1.01 9.66 -7.05
N ALA A 188 1.77 9.39 -8.12
CA ALA A 188 1.32 9.57 -9.51
C ALA A 188 0.16 8.63 -9.88
N TYR A 189 0.07 7.47 -9.24
CA TYR A 189 -1.02 6.51 -9.33
C TYR A 189 -2.30 6.98 -8.63
N GLY A 190 -2.25 8.10 -7.92
CA GLY A 190 -3.37 8.63 -7.17
C GLY A 190 -3.57 7.98 -5.80
N MET A 191 -2.62 7.14 -5.34
CA MET A 191 -2.60 6.66 -3.96
C MET A 191 -2.29 7.82 -3.01
N GLN A 192 -2.96 7.86 -1.86
CA GLN A 192 -2.56 8.77 -0.79
C GLN A 192 -1.26 8.24 -0.18
N VAL A 193 -0.19 9.02 -0.24
CA VAL A 193 1.12 8.60 0.25
C VAL A 193 1.80 9.67 1.08
N GLN A 194 2.79 9.25 1.87
CA GLN A 194 3.68 10.14 2.59
C GLN A 194 4.39 11.09 1.62
N GLU A 195 4.33 12.38 1.90
CA GLU A 195 5.13 13.36 1.18
C GLU A 195 6.61 13.10 1.46
N GLN A 196 7.38 12.92 0.40
CA GLN A 196 8.77 12.50 0.47
C GLN A 196 9.62 13.32 -0.51
N GLU A 197 10.87 13.55 -0.15
CA GLU A 197 11.90 14.21 -0.95
C GLU A 197 13.25 13.51 -0.75
N LEU A 198 14.24 13.82 -1.59
CA LEU A 198 15.62 13.41 -1.35
C LEU A 198 16.34 14.43 -0.46
N ALA A 199 17.03 13.93 0.56
CA ALA A 199 17.97 14.71 1.34
C ALA A 199 19.39 14.29 0.97
N PHE A 200 20.28 15.27 0.84
CA PHE A 200 21.66 15.06 0.41
C PHE A 200 22.62 15.32 1.56
N GLY A 201 23.66 14.51 1.65
CA GLY A 201 24.73 14.67 2.61
C GLY A 201 26.05 14.12 2.10
N GLU A 202 27.01 14.02 3.00
CA GLU A 202 28.31 13.40 2.71
C GLU A 202 28.65 12.33 3.75
N TYR A 203 29.35 11.30 3.30
CA TYR A 203 30.03 10.34 4.18
C TYR A 203 31.37 10.93 4.66
N SER A 204 31.95 10.38 5.73
CA SER A 204 33.26 10.88 6.22
C SER A 204 34.39 10.69 5.21
N SER A 205 34.23 9.73 4.29
CA SER A 205 35.06 9.53 3.10
C SER A 205 34.92 10.61 2.01
N GLY A 206 34.00 11.57 2.15
CA GLY A 206 33.69 12.59 1.13
C GLY A 206 32.82 12.10 -0.03
N LYS A 207 32.33 10.84 0.03
CA LYS A 207 31.38 10.30 -0.94
C LYS A 207 29.98 10.91 -0.73
N PRO A 208 29.17 11.06 -1.79
CA PRO A 208 27.81 11.56 -1.67
C PRO A 208 26.96 10.56 -0.89
N LYS A 209 26.11 11.09 -0.01
CA LYS A 209 25.09 10.37 0.75
C LYS A 209 23.72 10.84 0.27
N ILE A 210 22.84 9.90 -0.06
CA ILE A 210 21.45 10.16 -0.44
C ILE A 210 20.56 9.51 0.62
N MET A 211 19.62 10.29 1.11
CA MET A 211 18.68 9.93 2.17
C MET A 211 17.26 10.25 1.71
N THR A 212 16.28 9.68 2.38
CA THR A 212 14.86 10.03 2.17
C THR A 212 14.38 10.93 3.31
N ALA A 213 13.79 12.07 2.94
CA ALA A 213 13.13 12.97 3.88
C ALA A 213 11.62 12.80 3.75
N CYS A 214 11.00 12.24 4.78
CA CYS A 214 9.60 11.87 4.81
C CYS A 214 8.83 12.83 5.72
N LYS A 215 7.89 13.61 5.19
CA LYS A 215 7.05 14.49 6.01
C LYS A 215 6.18 13.67 6.94
N TRP A 216 6.10 14.10 8.19
CA TRP A 216 5.27 13.47 9.20
C TRP A 216 3.79 13.71 8.90
N GLU A 217 2.98 12.65 8.95
CA GLU A 217 1.53 12.72 8.77
C GLU A 217 0.84 12.53 10.14
N PRO A 218 0.35 13.61 10.79
CA PRO A 218 -0.18 13.53 12.14
C PRO A 218 -1.43 12.66 12.27
N GLU A 219 -2.22 12.55 11.20
CA GLU A 219 -3.47 11.78 11.21
C GLU A 219 -3.26 10.31 10.86
N LEU A 220 -2.02 9.90 10.56
CA LEU A 220 -1.69 8.54 10.16
C LEU A 220 -2.00 7.54 11.27
N ARG A 221 -2.87 6.59 10.96
CA ARG A 221 -3.15 5.42 11.79
C ARG A 221 -2.53 4.19 11.13
N VAL A 222 -1.34 3.81 11.60
CA VAL A 222 -0.61 2.63 11.13
C VAL A 222 -1.42 1.34 11.39
N PHE A 223 -1.30 0.34 10.51
CA PHE A 223 -1.98 -0.95 10.67
C PHE A 223 -1.25 -1.93 11.60
N GLU A 224 -0.18 -1.49 12.27
CA GLU A 224 0.61 -2.32 13.17
C GLU A 224 -0.28 -2.99 14.23
N GLY A 225 -0.19 -4.32 14.31
CA GLY A 225 -0.96 -5.13 15.25
C GLY A 225 -2.41 -5.37 14.85
N LYS A 226 -2.86 -4.91 13.67
CA LYS A 226 -4.24 -5.04 13.17
C LYS A 226 -4.45 -6.17 12.16
N LEU A 227 -3.40 -6.93 11.83
CA LEU A 227 -3.51 -8.07 10.92
C LEU A 227 -3.83 -9.38 11.67
N ARG A 228 -4.73 -10.19 11.13
CA ARG A 228 -5.07 -11.56 11.60
C ARG A 228 -5.24 -12.50 10.40
N GLY A 229 -5.38 -13.81 10.63
CA GLY A 229 -5.71 -14.77 9.57
C GLY A 229 -4.52 -15.48 8.90
N SER A 230 -3.72 -16.19 9.71
CA SER A 230 -2.51 -16.95 9.37
C SER A 230 -1.24 -16.16 9.07
N VAL A 231 -0.75 -15.49 10.13
CA VAL A 231 0.61 -14.94 10.24
C VAL A 231 1.70 -16.04 10.30
N LYS A 232 1.37 -17.32 10.05
CA LYS A 232 2.39 -18.39 9.92
C LYS A 232 3.30 -18.08 8.73
N LYS A 233 4.61 -18.23 8.93
CA LYS A 233 5.68 -17.92 7.96
C LYS A 233 5.51 -18.60 6.60
N ASP A 234 4.64 -19.59 6.49
CA ASP A 234 4.54 -20.42 5.29
C ASP A 234 3.54 -19.80 4.29
N LEU A 235 2.47 -19.18 4.80
CA LEU A 235 1.35 -18.67 4.01
C LEU A 235 1.42 -17.16 3.75
N TYR A 236 2.05 -16.38 4.66
CA TYR A 236 2.14 -14.91 4.56
C TYR A 236 0.79 -14.23 4.27
N GLN A 237 -0.30 -14.78 4.81
CA GLN A 237 -1.65 -14.23 4.69
C GLN A 237 -1.97 -13.42 5.95
N GLY A 238 -2.44 -12.20 5.73
CA GLY A 238 -2.94 -11.30 6.76
C GLY A 238 -4.12 -10.53 6.21
N HIS A 239 -5.15 -10.37 7.03
CA HIS A 239 -6.34 -9.57 6.76
C HIS A 239 -6.44 -8.50 7.83
N LEU A 240 -6.80 -7.28 7.44
CA LEU A 240 -7.12 -6.21 8.38
C LEU A 240 -8.39 -6.58 9.13
N VAL A 241 -8.44 -6.32 10.43
CA VAL A 241 -9.62 -6.59 11.27
C VAL A 241 -10.09 -5.35 12.00
N GLN A 242 -11.39 -5.29 12.27
CA GLN A 242 -12.02 -4.19 12.97
C GLN A 242 -11.59 -4.15 14.43
N PHE A 243 -11.53 -2.94 15.00
CA PHE A 243 -11.24 -2.70 16.41
C PHE A 243 -12.35 -1.86 17.05
N GLU A 244 -12.73 -2.22 18.26
CA GLU A 244 -13.67 -1.49 19.10
C GLU A 244 -13.08 -1.38 20.51
N ASN A 245 -13.05 -0.18 21.08
CA ASN A 245 -12.44 0.08 22.39
C ASN A 245 -10.99 -0.45 22.53
N LYS A 246 -10.19 -0.36 21.46
CA LYS A 246 -8.81 -0.85 21.32
C LYS A 246 -8.64 -2.38 21.31
N GLU A 247 -9.73 -3.13 21.34
CA GLU A 247 -9.71 -4.59 21.20
C GLU A 247 -10.21 -5.00 19.81
N PRO A 248 -9.69 -6.10 19.23
CA PRO A 248 -10.16 -6.58 17.94
C PRO A 248 -11.59 -7.12 18.07
N LYS A 249 -12.47 -6.68 17.18
CA LYS A 249 -13.87 -7.12 17.17
C LYS A 249 -13.94 -8.59 16.75
N THR A 250 -14.72 -9.37 17.48
CA THR A 250 -14.92 -10.79 17.20
C THR A 250 -16.40 -11.17 17.15
N VAL A 251 -16.70 -12.19 16.36
CA VAL A 251 -17.99 -12.86 16.28
C VAL A 251 -17.73 -14.36 16.38
N ASN A 252 -18.28 -15.00 17.43
CA ASN A 252 -18.10 -16.43 17.72
C ASN A 252 -16.64 -16.89 17.66
N GLY A 253 -15.78 -16.17 18.37
CA GLY A 253 -14.35 -16.46 18.50
C GLY A 253 -13.51 -16.20 17.25
N ARG A 254 -14.09 -15.57 16.21
CA ARG A 254 -13.39 -15.18 14.97
C ARG A 254 -13.33 -13.68 14.83
N PHE A 255 -12.26 -13.15 14.26
CA PHE A 255 -12.12 -11.72 13.99
C PHE A 255 -12.99 -11.30 12.80
N LEU A 256 -13.45 -10.05 12.79
CA LEU A 256 -14.19 -9.48 11.66
C LEU A 256 -13.26 -8.63 10.78
N ALA A 257 -13.26 -8.87 9.47
CA ALA A 257 -12.46 -8.09 8.52
C ALA A 257 -12.85 -6.59 8.53
N ASP A 258 -11.86 -5.72 8.33
CA ASP A 258 -12.07 -4.27 8.21
C ASP A 258 -12.22 -3.88 6.74
N ASP A 259 -13.47 -3.70 6.31
CA ASP A 259 -13.89 -3.22 4.99
C ASP A 259 -14.08 -1.69 4.95
N SER A 260 -13.76 -0.97 6.04
CA SER A 260 -13.92 0.49 6.11
C SER A 260 -12.78 1.27 5.45
N VAL A 261 -11.68 0.60 5.11
CA VAL A 261 -10.54 1.22 4.41
C VAL A 261 -10.90 1.31 2.93
N LYS A 262 -11.34 2.49 2.50
CA LYS A 262 -11.56 2.80 1.09
C LYS A 262 -10.27 2.59 0.31
N ASP A 263 -10.41 2.39 -1.00
CA ASP A 263 -9.34 2.28 -2.01
C ASP A 263 -8.24 1.23 -1.77
N LEU A 264 -8.44 0.35 -0.79
CA LEU A 264 -7.56 -0.78 -0.56
C LEU A 264 -7.56 -1.73 -1.78
N GLY A 265 -8.73 -2.07 -2.33
CA GLY A 265 -8.82 -2.90 -3.53
C GLY A 265 -8.20 -2.22 -4.76
N GLU A 266 -8.44 -0.91 -4.93
CA GLU A 266 -7.88 -0.10 -6.02
C GLU A 266 -6.35 -0.04 -5.99
N SER A 267 -5.74 -0.18 -4.82
CA SER A 267 -4.28 -0.12 -4.63
C SER A 267 -3.56 -1.42 -5.03
N LEU A 268 -4.29 -2.54 -5.10
CA LEU A 268 -3.71 -3.87 -5.37
C LEU A 268 -2.90 -3.94 -6.67
N PRO A 269 -3.37 -3.44 -7.83
CA PRO A 269 -2.62 -3.56 -9.08
C PRO A 269 -1.26 -2.87 -9.02
N LEU A 270 -1.17 -1.69 -8.41
CA LEU A 270 0.12 -1.00 -8.25
C LEU A 270 1.05 -1.77 -7.31
N VAL A 271 0.55 -2.23 -6.16
CA VAL A 271 1.36 -2.98 -5.18
C VAL A 271 1.97 -4.23 -5.81
N LEU A 272 1.18 -4.95 -6.60
CA LEU A 272 1.69 -6.10 -7.34
C LEU A 272 2.68 -5.68 -8.43
N ALA A 273 2.41 -4.61 -9.19
CA ALA A 273 3.30 -4.13 -10.25
C ALA A 273 4.66 -3.67 -9.71
N GLN A 274 4.67 -2.95 -8.58
CA GLN A 274 5.88 -2.48 -7.89
C GLN A 274 6.79 -3.62 -7.43
N GLY A 275 6.21 -4.80 -7.16
CA GLY A 275 6.94 -5.93 -6.61
C GLY A 275 7.39 -5.70 -5.16
N ASP A 276 6.71 -4.82 -4.41
CA ASP A 276 7.04 -4.55 -3.02
C ASP A 276 6.60 -5.71 -2.12
N ARG A 277 7.50 -6.69 -1.98
CA ARG A 277 7.28 -7.90 -1.19
C ARG A 277 6.98 -7.65 0.29
N ASP A 278 7.35 -6.48 0.83
CA ASP A 278 7.11 -6.10 2.23
C ASP A 278 6.06 -4.99 2.36
N VAL A 279 5.15 -4.86 1.38
CA VAL A 279 4.22 -3.72 1.31
C VAL A 279 3.54 -3.38 2.63
N LEU A 280 2.91 -4.33 3.34
CA LEU A 280 2.29 -4.09 4.65
C LEU A 280 3.25 -4.34 5.82
N GLY A 281 4.39 -4.99 5.59
CA GLY A 281 5.22 -5.54 6.65
C GLY A 281 4.61 -6.77 7.32
N SER A 282 5.34 -7.40 8.23
CA SER A 282 4.88 -8.62 8.93
C SER A 282 3.72 -8.38 9.89
N GLN A 283 3.57 -7.18 10.43
CA GLN A 283 2.54 -6.80 11.40
C GLN A 283 1.61 -5.69 10.90
N GLY A 284 1.75 -5.24 9.66
CA GLY A 284 0.99 -4.09 9.14
C GLY A 284 1.69 -2.75 9.37
N GLN A 285 2.96 -2.76 9.76
CA GLN A 285 3.66 -1.56 10.23
C GLN A 285 4.15 -0.63 9.12
N ASN A 286 4.12 -1.06 7.85
CA ASN A 286 4.63 -0.26 6.73
C ASN A 286 3.54 0.54 6.00
N LYS A 287 2.26 0.37 6.38
CA LYS A 287 1.12 1.09 5.77
C LYS A 287 0.08 1.43 6.84
N GLY A 288 -0.84 2.31 6.50
CA GLY A 288 -1.88 2.75 7.42
C GLY A 288 -3.06 3.36 6.70
N ARG A 289 -3.82 4.17 7.42
CA ARG A 289 -4.88 5.01 6.86
C ARG A 289 -4.82 6.43 7.39
N VAL A 290 -5.31 7.36 6.58
CA VAL A 290 -5.60 8.75 6.95
C VAL A 290 -7.08 8.99 6.67
N GLY A 291 -7.85 9.35 7.69
CA GLY A 291 -9.31 9.28 7.60
C GLY A 291 -9.78 7.86 7.26
N GLU A 292 -10.49 7.72 6.14
CA GLU A 292 -11.05 6.46 5.63
C GLU A 292 -10.20 5.82 4.51
N TYR A 293 -9.16 6.49 4.02
CA TYR A 293 -8.43 6.08 2.81
C TYR A 293 -7.11 5.36 3.16
N PHE A 294 -6.70 4.41 2.32
CA PHE A 294 -5.42 3.74 2.44
C PHE A 294 -4.27 4.75 2.27
N PHE A 295 -3.25 4.62 3.12
CA PHE A 295 -2.10 5.52 3.14
C PHE A 295 -0.79 4.74 2.98
N GLY A 296 -0.09 5.04 1.89
CA GLY A 296 1.21 4.47 1.54
C GLY A 296 2.39 5.19 2.17
N PHE A 297 3.31 4.44 2.76
CA PHE A 297 4.65 4.91 3.16
C PHE A 297 5.62 3.74 3.13
N ASP A 298 6.93 3.98 3.19
CA ASP A 298 7.95 2.92 3.33
C ASP A 298 7.90 1.86 2.21
N PHE A 299 8.04 2.29 0.95
CA PHE A 299 8.10 1.42 -0.24
C PHE A 299 9.49 0.80 -0.41
N GLY A 300 9.94 0.08 0.62
CA GLY A 300 11.34 -0.32 0.75
C GLY A 300 11.82 -1.22 -0.38
N HIS A 301 11.03 -2.21 -0.83
CA HIS A 301 11.51 -3.24 -1.77
C HIS A 301 11.00 -3.09 -3.21
N ALA A 302 10.31 -2.01 -3.52
CA ALA A 302 9.77 -1.76 -4.86
C ALA A 302 10.87 -1.57 -5.90
N TYR A 303 10.67 -2.13 -7.10
CA TYR A 303 11.53 -1.99 -8.28
C TYR A 303 13.02 -2.31 -8.08
N ARG A 304 13.41 -3.04 -7.02
CA ARG A 304 14.83 -3.41 -6.78
C ARG A 304 15.34 -4.49 -7.72
N GLU A 305 14.45 -5.37 -8.17
CA GLU A 305 14.74 -6.51 -9.04
C GLU A 305 13.56 -6.77 -9.98
N GLU A 306 13.74 -7.72 -10.91
CA GLU A 306 12.63 -8.24 -11.71
C GLU A 306 11.55 -8.82 -10.81
N ASN A 307 10.30 -8.52 -11.11
CA ASN A 307 9.18 -8.88 -10.25
C ASN A 307 8.86 -10.39 -10.37
N PRO A 308 9.10 -11.20 -9.31
CA PRO A 308 9.11 -12.66 -9.42
C PRO A 308 7.71 -13.27 -9.51
N ILE A 309 6.65 -12.50 -9.22
CA ILE A 309 5.28 -13.05 -9.18
C ILE A 309 4.55 -12.93 -10.51
N LEU A 310 4.99 -12.06 -11.42
CA LEU A 310 4.26 -11.71 -12.65
C LEU A 310 4.04 -12.91 -13.57
N ASP A 311 4.97 -13.87 -13.61
CA ASP A 311 4.86 -15.05 -14.48
C ASP A 311 3.82 -16.06 -13.97
N SER A 312 3.50 -16.01 -12.67
CA SER A 312 2.48 -16.87 -12.04
C SER A 312 1.18 -16.15 -11.73
N LEU A 313 1.13 -14.84 -11.98
CA LEU A 313 -0.02 -14.00 -11.71
C LEU A 313 -1.17 -14.35 -12.64
N LYS A 314 -2.36 -14.47 -12.06
CA LYS A 314 -3.60 -14.82 -12.74
C LYS A 314 -4.52 -13.62 -12.81
N ASP A 315 -5.54 -13.76 -13.65
CA ASP A 315 -6.59 -12.77 -13.90
C ASP A 315 -7.56 -12.57 -12.73
N ASP A 316 -7.35 -13.25 -11.60
CA ASP A 316 -8.03 -13.07 -10.31
C ASP A 316 -7.11 -12.44 -9.25
N PHE A 317 -5.97 -11.88 -9.68
CA PHE A 317 -4.90 -11.31 -8.85
C PHE A 317 -4.14 -12.32 -7.97
N THR A 318 -4.46 -13.62 -8.04
CA THR A 318 -3.70 -14.64 -7.31
C THR A 318 -2.42 -15.01 -8.03
N PHE A 319 -1.39 -15.38 -7.28
CA PHE A 319 -0.09 -15.80 -7.80
C PHE A 319 0.51 -16.90 -6.91
N ILE A 320 1.57 -17.55 -7.41
CA ILE A 320 2.33 -18.52 -6.63
C ILE A 320 3.40 -17.74 -5.86
N GLN A 321 3.41 -17.87 -4.54
CA GLN A 321 4.45 -17.28 -3.71
C GLN A 321 5.83 -17.80 -4.15
N PRO A 322 6.85 -16.94 -4.27
CA PRO A 322 8.21 -17.37 -4.55
C PRO A 322 8.69 -18.44 -3.57
N ALA A 323 9.47 -19.40 -4.09
CA ALA A 323 10.06 -20.46 -3.25
C ALA A 323 11.02 -19.87 -2.21
N ASP A 324 11.78 -18.85 -2.60
CA ASP A 324 12.63 -18.08 -1.69
C ASP A 324 11.76 -17.31 -0.68
N ALA A 325 11.88 -17.69 0.59
CA ALA A 325 11.14 -17.11 1.71
C ALA A 325 11.34 -15.60 1.85
N ASN A 326 12.43 -15.04 1.33
CA ASN A 326 12.74 -13.60 1.41
C ASN A 326 12.12 -12.81 0.29
N LYS A 327 11.71 -13.48 -0.79
CA LYS A 327 10.98 -12.90 -1.92
C LYS A 327 9.47 -13.08 -1.78
N LYS A 328 9.01 -13.75 -0.71
CA LYS A 328 7.58 -13.92 -0.43
C LYS A 328 6.92 -12.59 -0.09
N PHE A 329 5.74 -12.41 -0.67
CA PHE A 329 4.94 -11.21 -0.51
C PHE A 329 4.11 -11.31 0.77
N LYS A 330 4.27 -10.35 1.67
CA LYS A 330 3.64 -10.38 2.99
C LYS A 330 2.28 -9.71 2.98
N ASN A 331 1.27 -10.42 3.49
CA ASN A 331 -0.05 -9.91 3.83
C ASN A 331 -0.84 -9.27 2.66
N ILE A 332 -0.47 -9.60 1.41
CA ILE A 332 -1.21 -9.16 0.21
C ILE A 332 -2.69 -9.58 0.24
N SER A 333 -3.03 -10.63 0.99
CA SER A 333 -4.41 -11.06 1.17
C SER A 333 -5.34 -10.00 1.76
N ALA A 334 -4.82 -8.97 2.45
CA ALA A 334 -5.62 -7.86 2.94
C ALA A 334 -6.32 -7.11 1.78
N PHE A 335 -5.66 -7.03 0.62
CA PHE A 335 -6.17 -6.37 -0.58
C PHE A 335 -7.15 -7.25 -1.37
N TYR A 336 -7.25 -8.54 -1.05
CA TYR A 336 -8.14 -9.46 -1.76
C TYR A 336 -9.59 -9.36 -1.28
N ASP A 337 -9.83 -8.84 -0.10
CA ASP A 337 -11.16 -8.72 0.50
C ASP A 337 -11.88 -7.44 -0.01
N ALA A 338 -12.05 -7.38 -1.33
CA ALA A 338 -12.70 -6.28 -2.04
C ALA A 338 -13.35 -6.80 -3.35
N PRO A 339 -14.37 -6.12 -3.91
CA PRO A 339 -14.97 -6.47 -5.19
C PRO A 339 -13.95 -6.50 -6.34
N MET A 340 -14.22 -7.31 -7.36
CA MET A 340 -13.35 -7.38 -8.53
C MET A 340 -13.37 -6.07 -9.32
N SER A 341 -14.52 -5.41 -9.44
CA SER A 341 -14.62 -4.08 -10.07
C SER A 341 -13.72 -3.05 -9.38
N GLU A 342 -13.65 -3.05 -8.05
CA GLU A 342 -12.77 -2.13 -7.30
C GLU A 342 -11.30 -2.37 -7.63
N LYS A 343 -10.87 -3.65 -7.65
CA LYS A 343 -9.50 -4.00 -8.07
C LYS A 343 -9.21 -3.58 -9.52
N MET A 344 -10.21 -3.68 -10.40
CA MET A 344 -10.10 -3.25 -11.79
C MET A 344 -10.01 -1.73 -11.97
N MET A 345 -10.53 -0.92 -11.03
CA MET A 345 -10.29 0.53 -11.03
C MET A 345 -8.80 0.84 -11.01
N GLY A 346 -8.03 0.10 -10.21
CA GLY A 346 -6.59 0.23 -10.16
C GLY A 346 -5.88 -0.13 -11.48
N MET A 347 -6.44 -1.02 -12.30
CA MET A 347 -5.89 -1.31 -13.63
C MET A 347 -6.04 -0.11 -14.59
N PHE A 348 -7.12 0.68 -14.45
CA PHE A 348 -7.29 1.90 -15.24
C PHE A 348 -6.35 3.02 -14.81
N TYR A 349 -5.99 3.07 -13.53
CA TYR A 349 -4.92 3.98 -13.07
C TYR A 349 -3.57 3.61 -13.69
N LEU A 350 -3.21 2.32 -13.75
CA LEU A 350 -2.01 1.88 -14.47
C LEU A 350 -2.07 2.25 -15.95
N TYR A 351 -3.23 2.05 -16.59
CA TYR A 351 -3.43 2.40 -18.01
C TYR A 351 -3.19 3.89 -18.28
N ARG A 352 -3.68 4.79 -17.42
CA ARG A 352 -3.43 6.23 -17.55
C ARG A 352 -2.00 6.63 -17.21
N MET A 353 -1.34 5.90 -16.33
CA MET A 353 0.06 6.13 -15.95
C MET A 353 1.05 5.71 -17.05
N ASP A 354 0.77 4.63 -17.77
CA ASP A 354 1.70 4.06 -18.75
C ASP A 354 1.03 3.85 -20.12
N PRO A 355 0.75 4.96 -20.85
CA PRO A 355 0.11 4.90 -22.16
C PRO A 355 0.96 4.14 -23.19
N ASP A 356 2.29 4.15 -23.04
CA ASP A 356 3.20 3.45 -23.96
C ASP A 356 3.15 1.93 -23.77
N ALA A 357 3.15 1.44 -22.54
CA ALA A 357 2.92 0.02 -22.26
C ALA A 357 1.53 -0.41 -22.71
N ALA A 358 0.51 0.43 -22.49
CA ALA A 358 -0.85 0.17 -22.96
C ALA A 358 -0.93 0.09 -24.49
N GLY A 359 -0.28 1.02 -25.20
CA GLY A 359 -0.23 1.07 -26.67
C GLY A 359 0.45 -0.15 -27.31
N LYS A 360 1.31 -0.85 -26.58
CA LYS A 360 1.96 -2.11 -27.00
C LYS A 360 1.06 -3.34 -26.82
N VAL A 361 -0.01 -3.25 -26.02
CA VAL A 361 -0.89 -4.38 -25.69
C VAL A 361 -2.25 -4.26 -26.35
N PHE A 362 -2.84 -3.07 -26.33
CA PHE A 362 -4.20 -2.82 -26.80
C PHE A 362 -4.19 -2.20 -28.18
N SER A 363 -5.04 -2.73 -29.07
CA SER A 363 -5.36 -2.07 -30.34
C SER A 363 -6.04 -0.72 -30.13
N LEU A 364 -6.06 0.15 -31.15
CA LEU A 364 -6.77 1.43 -31.08
C LEU A 364 -8.26 1.28 -30.76
N GLN A 365 -8.90 0.20 -31.22
CA GLN A 365 -10.30 -0.09 -30.92
C GLN A 365 -10.48 -0.47 -29.44
N GLU A 366 -9.59 -1.30 -28.90
CA GLU A 366 -9.60 -1.66 -27.49
C GLU A 366 -9.31 -0.46 -26.58
N GLN A 367 -8.39 0.43 -26.96
CA GLN A 367 -8.12 1.66 -26.21
C GLN A 367 -9.37 2.56 -26.15
N ARG A 368 -10.08 2.75 -27.27
CA ARG A 368 -11.37 3.46 -27.26
C ARG A 368 -12.38 2.79 -26.34
N LYS A 369 -12.43 1.45 -26.36
CA LYS A 369 -13.32 0.69 -25.49
C LYS A 369 -12.95 0.85 -24.01
N ILE A 370 -11.66 0.85 -23.67
CA ILE A 370 -11.17 1.11 -22.31
C ILE A 370 -11.59 2.50 -21.85
N GLU A 371 -11.52 3.53 -22.71
CA GLU A 371 -12.00 4.87 -22.37
C GLU A 371 -13.52 4.89 -22.11
N GLU A 372 -14.32 4.14 -22.87
CA GLU A 372 -15.74 3.93 -22.55
C GLU A 372 -15.92 3.25 -21.18
N MET A 373 -15.08 2.27 -20.85
CA MET A 373 -15.14 1.61 -19.53
C MET A 373 -14.76 2.57 -18.42
N ILE A 374 -13.72 3.39 -18.59
CA ILE A 374 -13.36 4.45 -17.64
C ILE A 374 -14.55 5.38 -17.36
N LEU A 375 -15.31 5.76 -18.39
CA LEU A 375 -16.53 6.55 -18.23
C LEU A 375 -17.63 5.78 -17.47
N ALA A 376 -17.81 4.49 -17.76
CA ALA A 376 -18.78 3.63 -17.06
C ALA A 376 -18.45 3.48 -15.57
N TYR A 377 -17.17 3.30 -15.22
CA TYR A 377 -16.70 3.27 -13.84
C TYR A 377 -16.87 4.64 -13.16
N SER A 378 -16.52 5.72 -13.86
CA SER A 378 -16.64 7.10 -13.35
C SER A 378 -18.08 7.51 -13.06
N ALA A 379 -19.04 7.05 -13.86
CA ALA A 379 -20.46 7.33 -13.64
C ALA A 379 -21.01 6.73 -12.34
N LYS A 380 -20.36 5.67 -11.82
CA LYS A 380 -20.76 4.99 -10.58
C LYS A 380 -19.95 5.39 -9.36
N ASN A 381 -18.71 5.83 -9.56
CA ASN A 381 -17.79 6.19 -8.49
C ASN A 381 -17.18 7.59 -8.75
N PRO A 382 -17.73 8.64 -8.11
CA PRO A 382 -17.20 10.00 -8.23
C PRO A 382 -15.75 10.15 -7.74
N ASP A 383 -15.36 9.42 -6.69
CA ASP A 383 -13.98 9.44 -6.17
C ASP A 383 -13.02 8.86 -7.21
N PHE A 384 -13.40 7.78 -7.88
CA PHE A 384 -12.66 7.22 -9.02
C PHE A 384 -12.51 8.23 -10.15
N ALA A 385 -13.59 8.93 -10.53
CA ALA A 385 -13.57 9.94 -11.59
C ALA A 385 -12.60 11.09 -11.29
N LEU A 386 -12.59 11.57 -10.04
CA LEU A 386 -11.66 12.61 -9.59
C LEU A 386 -10.21 12.12 -9.57
N ARG A 387 -9.99 10.87 -9.14
CA ARG A 387 -8.66 10.28 -9.05
C ARG A 387 -8.05 9.97 -10.41
N ILE A 388 -8.80 9.34 -11.32
CA ILE A 388 -8.28 8.97 -12.65
C ILE A 388 -7.88 10.18 -13.50
N ALA A 389 -8.53 11.33 -13.27
CA ALA A 389 -8.21 12.59 -13.93
C ALA A 389 -6.87 13.20 -13.46
N ARG A 390 -6.35 12.79 -12.31
CA ARG A 390 -5.14 13.33 -11.67
C ARG A 390 -3.90 12.43 -11.84
N ILE A 391 -4.08 11.26 -12.47
CA ILE A 391 -2.99 10.32 -12.71
C ILE A 391 -1.90 11.00 -13.55
N GLN A 392 -0.65 10.84 -13.12
CA GLN A 392 0.51 11.32 -13.86
C GLN A 392 1.19 10.14 -14.55
N THR A 393 1.80 10.42 -15.72
CA THR A 393 2.51 9.38 -16.45
C THR A 393 3.80 9.00 -15.73
N ILE A 394 4.22 7.74 -15.90
CA ILE A 394 5.47 7.26 -15.30
C ILE A 394 6.68 8.06 -15.81
N ASP A 395 6.70 8.46 -17.08
CA ASP A 395 7.77 9.30 -17.64
C ASP A 395 7.91 10.63 -16.90
N LYS A 396 6.81 11.27 -16.51
CA LYS A 396 6.86 12.51 -15.72
C LYS A 396 7.49 12.29 -14.35
N VAL A 397 7.22 11.14 -13.73
CA VAL A 397 7.84 10.77 -12.45
C VAL A 397 9.33 10.52 -12.65
N THR A 398 9.69 9.73 -13.65
CA THR A 398 11.06 9.41 -14.04
C THR A 398 11.86 10.69 -14.32
N ASP A 399 11.35 11.57 -15.16
CA ASP A 399 12.01 12.84 -15.50
C ASP A 399 12.18 13.76 -14.30
N LYS A 400 11.18 13.82 -13.40
CA LYS A 400 11.27 14.60 -12.16
C LYS A 400 12.42 14.10 -11.30
N VAL A 401 12.48 12.81 -11.01
CA VAL A 401 13.52 12.23 -10.14
C VAL A 401 14.90 12.34 -10.79
N LYS A 402 15.01 12.08 -12.10
CA LYS A 402 16.25 12.28 -12.85
C LYS A 402 16.72 13.72 -12.79
N THR A 403 15.83 14.70 -12.98
CA THR A 403 16.17 16.13 -12.91
C THR A 403 16.70 16.52 -11.53
N GLU A 404 16.07 16.01 -10.46
CA GLU A 404 16.49 16.26 -9.07
C GLU A 404 17.90 15.70 -8.79
N LEU A 405 18.21 14.50 -9.30
CA LEU A 405 19.53 13.89 -9.21
C LEU A 405 20.56 14.59 -10.11
N SER A 406 20.22 14.89 -11.36
CA SER A 406 21.12 15.53 -12.33
C SER A 406 21.49 16.97 -11.95
N ALA A 407 20.62 17.68 -11.22
CA ALA A 407 20.96 18.97 -10.64
C ALA A 407 22.18 18.88 -9.68
N ARG A 408 22.49 17.68 -9.20
CA ARG A 408 23.64 17.37 -8.34
C ARG A 408 24.82 16.71 -9.09
N SER A 409 24.66 16.32 -10.36
CA SER A 409 25.74 15.71 -11.15
C SER A 409 26.96 16.61 -11.35
N ASN A 410 26.76 17.93 -11.40
CA ASN A 410 27.86 18.90 -11.45
C ASN A 410 28.73 18.87 -10.17
N GLN A 411 28.22 18.30 -9.08
CA GLN A 411 28.92 18.17 -7.79
C GLN A 411 29.62 16.81 -7.66
N ASN A 412 29.10 15.74 -8.28
CA ASN A 412 29.71 14.41 -8.26
C ASN A 412 29.22 13.50 -9.40
N VAL A 413 30.15 12.92 -10.18
CA VAL A 413 29.84 11.98 -11.28
C VAL A 413 29.11 10.71 -10.83
N LEU A 414 29.15 10.35 -9.54
CA LEU A 414 28.39 9.23 -9.01
C LEU A 414 26.87 9.45 -9.06
N PHE A 415 26.40 10.69 -9.18
CA PHE A 415 24.96 10.94 -9.36
C PHE A 415 24.41 10.41 -10.69
N ASP A 416 25.25 10.34 -11.74
CA ASP A 416 24.85 9.78 -13.03
C ASP A 416 24.51 8.28 -12.93
N GLN A 417 25.15 7.56 -12.00
CA GLN A 417 24.82 6.15 -11.73
C GLN A 417 23.41 6.01 -11.16
N TYR A 418 23.01 6.90 -10.24
CA TYR A 418 21.66 6.85 -9.66
C TYR A 418 20.59 7.28 -10.66
N VAL A 419 20.92 8.17 -11.60
CA VAL A 419 20.04 8.50 -12.75
C VAL A 419 19.78 7.26 -13.59
N HIS A 420 20.81 6.47 -13.91
CA HIS A 420 20.65 5.20 -14.63
C HIS A 420 19.85 4.15 -13.85
N GLU A 421 20.00 4.07 -12.52
CA GLU A 421 19.17 3.18 -11.70
C GLU A 421 17.67 3.55 -11.75
N VAL A 422 17.35 4.85 -11.83
CA VAL A 422 15.96 5.32 -12.02
C VAL A 422 15.43 4.92 -13.40
N GLU A 423 16.25 4.99 -14.45
CA GLU A 423 15.87 4.50 -15.80
C GLU A 423 15.56 3.00 -15.76
N HIS A 424 16.43 2.19 -15.15
CA HIS A 424 16.20 0.75 -14.99
C HIS A 424 14.96 0.45 -14.13
N ALA A 425 14.67 1.24 -13.11
CA ALA A 425 13.45 1.11 -12.33
C ALA A 425 12.20 1.43 -13.17
N SER A 426 12.26 2.47 -13.99
CA SER A 426 11.20 2.84 -14.94
C SER A 426 10.94 1.72 -15.96
N ASP A 427 11.99 1.13 -16.52
CA ASP A 427 11.88 0.00 -17.46
C ASP A 427 11.23 -1.24 -16.83
N ARG A 428 11.59 -1.53 -15.57
CA ARG A 428 10.96 -2.61 -14.79
C ARG A 428 9.49 -2.33 -14.53
N ALA A 429 9.14 -1.10 -14.18
CA ALA A 429 7.76 -0.68 -14.00
C ALA A 429 6.94 -0.84 -15.29
N SER A 430 7.43 -0.33 -16.42
CA SER A 430 6.72 -0.46 -17.70
C SER A 430 6.62 -1.90 -18.19
N THR A 431 7.62 -2.74 -17.89
CA THR A 431 7.54 -4.19 -18.15
C THR A 431 6.47 -4.85 -17.28
N ALA A 432 6.38 -4.49 -16.00
CA ALA A 432 5.33 -4.96 -15.11
C ALA A 432 3.94 -4.53 -15.57
N HIS A 433 3.75 -3.25 -15.91
CA HIS A 433 2.47 -2.73 -16.41
C HIS A 433 2.02 -3.46 -17.68
N ARG A 434 2.94 -3.68 -18.63
CA ARG A 434 2.66 -4.43 -19.85
C ARG A 434 2.18 -5.86 -19.55
N LYS A 435 2.84 -6.57 -18.63
CA LYS A 435 2.40 -7.91 -18.21
C LYS A 435 1.03 -7.87 -17.52
N MET A 436 0.79 -6.89 -16.65
CA MET A 436 -0.52 -6.68 -16.01
C MET A 436 -1.62 -6.46 -17.07
N PHE A 437 -1.40 -5.60 -18.06
CA PHE A 437 -2.36 -5.38 -19.14
C PHE A 437 -2.64 -6.64 -19.96
N GLN A 438 -1.62 -7.48 -20.22
CA GLN A 438 -1.81 -8.75 -20.92
C GLN A 438 -2.68 -9.72 -20.12
N ILE A 439 -2.44 -9.85 -18.82
CA ILE A 439 -3.18 -10.75 -17.92
C ILE A 439 -4.64 -10.31 -17.77
N PHE A 440 -4.86 -9.00 -17.58
CA PHE A 440 -6.19 -8.44 -17.29
C PHE A 440 -6.93 -7.90 -18.53
N ARG A 441 -6.38 -8.11 -19.73
CA ARG A 441 -6.88 -7.57 -21.01
C ARG A 441 -8.39 -7.70 -21.17
N GLN A 442 -8.94 -8.88 -20.91
CA GLN A 442 -10.37 -9.14 -21.10
C GLN A 442 -11.23 -8.30 -20.12
N LYS A 443 -10.84 -8.23 -18.84
CA LYS A 443 -11.61 -7.52 -17.80
C LYS A 443 -11.54 -6.00 -17.96
N MET A 444 -10.47 -5.46 -18.54
CA MET A 444 -10.35 -4.03 -18.84
C MET A 444 -11.33 -3.56 -19.93
N LEU A 445 -11.93 -4.49 -20.70
CA LEU A 445 -12.91 -4.21 -21.75
C LEU A 445 -14.36 -4.39 -21.26
N MET A 446 -14.57 -4.57 -19.96
CA MET A 446 -15.86 -4.86 -19.33
C MET A 446 -16.32 -3.72 -18.42
N THR A 447 -17.63 -3.54 -18.31
CA THR A 447 -18.23 -2.64 -17.32
C THR A 447 -18.05 -3.19 -15.90
N PRO A 448 -18.21 -2.37 -14.84
CA PRO A 448 -18.11 -2.84 -13.45
C PRO A 448 -18.99 -4.07 -13.17
N GLU A 449 -20.23 -4.05 -13.64
CA GLU A 449 -21.20 -5.11 -13.39
C GLU A 449 -20.84 -6.39 -14.13
N GLN A 450 -20.34 -6.27 -15.37
CA GLN A 450 -19.88 -7.43 -16.14
C GLN A 450 -18.69 -8.11 -15.45
N VAL A 451 -17.77 -7.33 -14.89
CA VAL A 451 -16.63 -7.85 -14.12
C VAL A 451 -17.10 -8.58 -12.87
N ASP A 452 -17.99 -7.97 -12.09
CA ASP A 452 -18.48 -8.57 -10.84
C ASP A 452 -19.35 -9.80 -11.08
N VAL A 453 -20.18 -9.80 -12.12
CA VAL A 453 -20.95 -11.00 -12.53
C VAL A 453 -20.03 -12.15 -12.89
N LEU A 454 -18.95 -11.88 -13.60
CA LEU A 454 -17.97 -12.90 -13.97
C LEU A 454 -17.31 -13.50 -12.71
N ASP A 455 -16.91 -12.63 -11.77
CA ASP A 455 -16.36 -13.04 -10.48
C ASP A 455 -17.37 -13.85 -9.65
N ASN A 456 -18.62 -13.43 -9.65
CA ASN A 456 -19.72 -14.09 -8.94
C ASN A 456 -20.07 -15.45 -9.56
N LEU A 457 -20.06 -15.59 -10.88
CA LEU A 457 -20.18 -16.91 -11.54
C LEU A 457 -19.02 -17.84 -11.16
N ASN A 458 -17.79 -17.32 -11.06
CA ASN A 458 -16.64 -18.07 -10.57
C ASN A 458 -16.85 -18.51 -9.11
N LYS A 459 -17.30 -17.60 -8.22
CA LYS A 459 -17.63 -17.93 -6.83
C LYS A 459 -18.74 -18.97 -6.75
N LEU A 460 -19.81 -18.86 -7.54
CA LEU A 460 -20.90 -19.83 -7.56
C LEU A 460 -20.43 -21.23 -7.95
N SER A 461 -19.57 -21.32 -8.96
CA SER A 461 -19.18 -22.59 -9.59
C SER A 461 -18.03 -23.30 -8.85
N ASN A 462 -17.27 -22.60 -8.02
CA ASN A 462 -16.14 -23.16 -7.29
C ASN A 462 -16.40 -23.26 -5.78
N PRO A 463 -15.65 -24.09 -5.03
CA PRO A 463 -15.66 -24.04 -3.58
C PRO A 463 -15.25 -22.65 -3.07
N THR A 464 -16.01 -22.11 -2.11
CA THR A 464 -15.77 -20.78 -1.56
C THR A 464 -15.78 -20.79 -0.03
N SER A 465 -15.18 -19.76 0.55
CA SER A 465 -15.08 -19.54 1.98
C SER A 465 -15.36 -18.07 2.31
N ILE A 466 -16.10 -17.82 3.40
CA ILE A 466 -16.16 -16.50 4.05
C ILE A 466 -15.07 -16.33 5.12
N LEU A 467 -14.20 -17.32 5.29
CA LEU A 467 -13.14 -17.30 6.27
C LEU A 467 -11.77 -17.17 5.61
N SER A 468 -10.83 -16.57 6.34
CA SER A 468 -9.40 -16.64 6.03
C SER A 468 -8.91 -18.09 5.92
N GLY A 469 -7.74 -18.28 5.32
CA GLY A 469 -7.19 -19.63 5.08
C GLY A 469 -7.03 -20.50 6.33
N ASP A 470 -6.85 -19.89 7.51
CA ASP A 470 -6.80 -20.56 8.82
C ASP A 470 -8.12 -20.55 9.61
N GLY A 471 -9.21 -20.01 9.03
CA GLY A 471 -10.51 -19.97 9.67
C GLY A 471 -10.69 -18.89 10.75
N LYS A 472 -9.69 -18.01 10.97
CA LYS A 472 -9.69 -17.06 12.09
C LYS A 472 -10.37 -15.72 11.82
N VAL A 473 -10.47 -15.30 10.56
CA VAL A 473 -11.07 -14.02 10.16
C VAL A 473 -12.29 -14.28 9.30
N VAL A 474 -13.40 -13.61 9.59
CA VAL A 474 -14.60 -13.53 8.75
C VAL A 474 -14.38 -12.40 7.74
N LEU A 475 -14.32 -12.76 6.46
CA LEU A 475 -14.09 -11.88 5.32
C LEU A 475 -15.37 -11.15 4.90
N ALA A 476 -15.23 -9.97 4.32
CA ALA A 476 -16.34 -9.21 3.75
C ALA A 476 -16.83 -9.79 2.42
N HIS A 477 -15.94 -10.46 1.67
CA HIS A 477 -16.22 -11.08 0.38
C HIS A 477 -15.91 -12.57 0.36
N LEU A 478 -16.64 -13.33 -0.47
CA LEU A 478 -16.41 -14.74 -0.70
C LEU A 478 -15.08 -14.95 -1.42
N ARG A 479 -14.22 -15.76 -0.82
CA ARG A 479 -12.96 -16.22 -1.43
C ARG A 479 -13.16 -17.56 -2.12
N ILE A 480 -12.65 -17.71 -3.34
CA ILE A 480 -12.51 -19.03 -3.98
C ILE A 480 -11.38 -19.80 -3.30
N MET A 481 -11.68 -21.02 -2.87
CA MET A 481 -10.73 -21.87 -2.17
C MET A 481 -9.84 -22.63 -3.15
N PRO A 482 -8.52 -22.74 -2.87
CA PRO A 482 -7.65 -23.58 -3.68
C PRO A 482 -8.10 -25.04 -3.56
N THR A 483 -8.19 -25.73 -4.68
CA THR A 483 -8.50 -27.17 -4.72
C THR A 483 -7.45 -27.92 -5.53
N LYS A 484 -7.44 -29.25 -5.42
CA LYS A 484 -6.58 -30.10 -6.27
C LYS A 484 -6.98 -30.05 -7.75
N GLN A 485 -8.23 -29.70 -8.04
CA GLN A 485 -8.71 -29.57 -9.40
C GLN A 485 -8.52 -28.14 -9.90
N PRO A 486 -8.29 -27.93 -11.22
CA PRO A 486 -8.30 -26.60 -11.80
C PRO A 486 -9.62 -25.87 -11.48
N ALA A 487 -9.55 -24.59 -11.16
CA ALA A 487 -10.75 -23.80 -10.93
C ALA A 487 -11.59 -23.71 -12.24
N LEU A 488 -12.91 -23.74 -12.08
CA LEU A 488 -13.85 -23.44 -13.16
C LEU A 488 -13.81 -21.93 -13.41
N LYS A 489 -13.35 -21.52 -14.60
CA LYS A 489 -13.16 -20.11 -14.95
C LYS A 489 -14.18 -19.68 -16.00
N TRP A 490 -15.03 -18.73 -15.65
CA TRP A 490 -15.94 -18.10 -16.59
C TRP A 490 -15.23 -17.05 -17.43
N LYS A 491 -15.62 -16.98 -18.71
CA LYS A 491 -15.21 -16.00 -19.70
C LYS A 491 -16.43 -15.37 -20.33
N LEU A 492 -16.29 -14.09 -20.69
CA LEU A 492 -17.32 -13.33 -21.39
C LEU A 492 -16.92 -13.11 -22.85
N GLY A 493 -17.79 -13.56 -23.76
CA GLY A 493 -17.75 -13.20 -25.17
C GLY A 493 -18.96 -12.34 -25.54
N GLN A 494 -18.91 -11.72 -26.72
CA GLN A 494 -20.05 -11.03 -27.31
C GLN A 494 -20.26 -11.56 -28.73
N LYS A 495 -21.50 -11.93 -29.07
CA LYS A 495 -21.85 -12.47 -30.39
C LYS A 495 -23.31 -12.11 -30.70
N ASP A 496 -23.55 -11.59 -31.89
CA ASP A 496 -24.90 -11.31 -32.41
C ASP A 496 -25.77 -10.41 -31.50
N GLY A 497 -25.16 -9.44 -30.81
CA GLY A 497 -25.87 -8.56 -29.86
C GLY A 497 -26.13 -9.19 -28.49
N GLU A 498 -25.78 -10.46 -28.29
CA GLU A 498 -25.85 -11.16 -27.01
C GLU A 498 -24.47 -11.26 -26.36
N PHE A 499 -24.47 -11.32 -25.03
CA PHE A 499 -23.32 -11.71 -24.23
C PHE A 499 -23.34 -13.21 -24.00
N LEU A 500 -22.20 -13.87 -24.19
CA LEU A 500 -22.02 -15.31 -23.98
C LEU A 500 -21.05 -15.53 -22.82
N PHE A 501 -21.57 -16.02 -21.70
CA PHE A 501 -20.77 -16.52 -20.60
C PHE A 501 -20.49 -18.00 -20.81
N HIS A 502 -19.22 -18.37 -20.95
CA HIS A 502 -18.81 -19.77 -21.09
C HIS A 502 -17.73 -20.10 -20.07
N CYS A 503 -17.65 -21.37 -19.64
CA CYS A 503 -16.73 -21.79 -18.59
C CYS A 503 -15.51 -22.53 -19.16
N GLU A 504 -14.38 -22.54 -18.48
CA GLU A 504 -13.21 -23.38 -18.78
C GLU A 504 -12.75 -24.13 -17.52
N PRO A 505 -12.18 -25.33 -17.65
CA PRO A 505 -11.90 -26.06 -18.88
C PRO A 505 -13.15 -26.68 -19.51
N GLU A 506 -13.12 -26.91 -20.83
CA GLU A 506 -14.29 -27.36 -21.61
C GLU A 506 -14.90 -28.67 -21.11
N ASN A 507 -14.04 -29.63 -20.74
CA ASN A 507 -14.43 -30.94 -20.22
C ASN A 507 -15.18 -30.88 -18.87
N ARG A 508 -15.19 -29.72 -18.19
CA ARG A 508 -15.87 -29.52 -16.91
C ARG A 508 -16.95 -28.43 -16.95
N ARG A 509 -17.27 -27.86 -18.12
CA ARG A 509 -18.32 -26.84 -18.29
C ARG A 509 -19.68 -27.28 -17.73
N ASN A 510 -20.04 -28.54 -17.91
CA ASN A 510 -21.30 -29.09 -17.40
C ASN A 510 -21.43 -28.96 -15.88
N GLU A 511 -20.32 -29.00 -15.12
CA GLU A 511 -20.34 -28.78 -13.67
C GLU A 511 -20.78 -27.34 -13.34
N ALA A 512 -20.18 -26.36 -14.03
CA ALA A 512 -20.51 -24.94 -13.86
C ALA A 512 -21.96 -24.65 -14.26
N TYR A 513 -22.42 -25.22 -15.38
CA TYR A 513 -23.78 -25.01 -15.87
C TYR A 513 -24.82 -25.66 -14.95
N GLN A 514 -24.52 -26.81 -14.38
CA GLN A 514 -25.37 -27.42 -13.35
C GLN A 514 -25.41 -26.59 -12.06
N ALA A 515 -24.27 -26.02 -11.63
CA ALA A 515 -24.24 -25.13 -10.47
C ALA A 515 -25.14 -23.91 -10.68
N PHE A 516 -25.06 -23.29 -11.86
CA PHE A 516 -25.92 -22.17 -12.27
C PHE A 516 -27.41 -22.57 -12.34
N THR A 517 -27.76 -23.69 -12.97
CA THR A 517 -29.16 -24.15 -13.04
C THR A 517 -29.74 -24.41 -11.65
N ARG A 518 -28.97 -25.02 -10.74
CA ARG A 518 -29.42 -25.26 -9.35
C ARG A 518 -29.64 -23.95 -8.61
N TYR A 519 -28.73 -22.98 -8.79
CA TYR A 519 -28.86 -21.64 -8.23
C TYR A 519 -30.17 -20.98 -8.69
N VAL A 520 -30.38 -20.87 -10.01
CA VAL A 520 -31.59 -20.20 -10.53
C VAL A 520 -32.87 -20.94 -10.14
N SER A 521 -32.87 -22.29 -10.10
CA SER A 521 -34.06 -23.04 -9.68
C SER A 521 -34.49 -22.77 -8.22
N ARG A 522 -33.60 -22.19 -7.40
CA ARG A 522 -33.89 -21.79 -6.03
C ARG A 522 -34.20 -20.30 -5.88
N LEU A 523 -33.94 -19.49 -6.90
CA LEU A 523 -34.42 -18.12 -6.91
C LEU A 523 -35.95 -18.19 -6.98
N GLN A 524 -36.63 -17.71 -5.93
CA GLN A 524 -38.09 -17.65 -5.88
C GLN A 524 -38.66 -16.58 -6.84
N ASP A 525 -37.79 -15.79 -7.46
CA ASP A 525 -38.14 -14.73 -8.40
C ASP A 525 -38.12 -15.25 -9.84
N THR A 526 -39.32 -15.45 -10.40
CA THR A 526 -39.50 -15.90 -11.80
C THR A 526 -39.28 -14.79 -12.82
N SER A 527 -39.10 -13.53 -12.41
CA SER A 527 -38.87 -12.40 -13.32
C SER A 527 -37.56 -12.52 -14.12
N PHE A 528 -36.64 -13.38 -13.68
CA PHE A 528 -35.37 -13.61 -14.35
C PHE A 528 -35.43 -14.65 -15.49
N ALA A 529 -36.54 -15.39 -15.64
CA ALA A 529 -36.64 -16.51 -16.58
C ALA A 529 -36.40 -16.12 -18.05
N GLU A 530 -36.69 -14.87 -18.41
CA GLU A 530 -36.51 -14.34 -19.77
C GLU A 530 -35.14 -13.64 -19.97
N THR A 531 -34.38 -13.44 -18.90
CA THR A 531 -33.13 -12.65 -18.94
C THR A 531 -31.95 -13.40 -19.56
N TYR A 532 -32.02 -14.72 -19.65
CA TYR A 532 -30.93 -15.53 -20.19
C TYR A 532 -31.43 -16.80 -20.89
N LYS A 533 -30.58 -17.39 -21.73
CA LYS A 533 -30.76 -18.72 -22.33
C LYS A 533 -29.53 -19.58 -22.07
N LEU A 534 -29.71 -20.66 -21.33
CA LEU A 534 -28.65 -21.65 -21.13
C LEU A 534 -28.60 -22.63 -22.31
N SER A 535 -27.43 -22.81 -22.89
CA SER A 535 -27.16 -23.74 -23.99
C SER A 535 -25.88 -24.54 -23.70
N ALA A 536 -25.56 -25.51 -24.57
CA ALA A 536 -24.30 -26.26 -24.47
C ALA A 536 -23.05 -25.37 -24.60
N GLU A 537 -23.15 -24.24 -25.30
CA GLU A 537 -22.06 -23.29 -25.49
C GLU A 537 -21.83 -22.43 -24.24
N GLY A 538 -22.89 -22.14 -23.47
CA GLY A 538 -22.86 -21.24 -22.33
C GLY A 538 -24.20 -20.56 -22.05
N ILE A 539 -24.15 -19.56 -21.16
CA ILE A 539 -25.28 -18.68 -20.82
C ILE A 539 -25.28 -17.49 -21.78
N ARG A 540 -26.33 -17.37 -22.59
CA ARG A 540 -26.56 -16.24 -23.48
C ARG A 540 -27.46 -15.22 -22.81
N VAL A 541 -27.06 -13.95 -22.82
CA VAL A 541 -27.77 -12.84 -22.18
C VAL A 541 -27.92 -11.73 -23.21
N PRO A 542 -29.14 -11.39 -23.65
CA PRO A 542 -29.36 -10.22 -24.50
C PRO A 542 -28.84 -8.94 -23.82
N ALA A 543 -28.25 -8.02 -24.59
CA ALA A 543 -27.59 -6.85 -24.02
C ALA A 543 -28.53 -5.98 -23.16
N GLU A 544 -29.79 -5.89 -23.56
CA GLU A 544 -30.87 -5.19 -22.84
C GLU A 544 -31.22 -5.82 -21.48
N HIS A 545 -30.92 -7.11 -21.30
CA HIS A 545 -31.17 -7.85 -20.05
C HIS A 545 -29.93 -7.99 -19.17
N MET A 546 -28.78 -7.47 -19.61
CA MET A 546 -27.55 -7.53 -18.84
C MET A 546 -27.70 -6.93 -17.43
N PRO A 547 -28.32 -5.75 -17.23
CA PRO A 547 -28.48 -5.18 -15.88
C PRO A 547 -29.27 -6.10 -14.93
N GLN A 548 -30.35 -6.71 -15.41
CA GLN A 548 -31.17 -7.64 -14.64
C GLN A 548 -30.41 -8.94 -14.36
N PHE A 549 -29.70 -9.48 -15.35
CA PHE A 549 -28.83 -10.65 -15.17
C PHE A 549 -27.73 -10.38 -14.13
N CYS A 550 -27.17 -9.16 -14.12
CA CYS A 550 -26.18 -8.78 -13.11
C CYS A 550 -26.77 -8.74 -11.70
N LYS A 551 -27.96 -8.17 -11.56
CA LYS A 551 -28.67 -8.14 -10.27
C LYS A 551 -29.02 -9.55 -9.76
N MET A 552 -29.31 -10.49 -10.65
CA MET A 552 -29.57 -11.88 -10.31
C MET A 552 -28.35 -12.61 -9.71
N LEU A 553 -27.14 -12.17 -10.04
CA LEU A 553 -25.88 -12.80 -9.65
C LEU A 553 -25.08 -11.92 -8.69
N ASP A 554 -25.75 -11.29 -7.73
CA ASP A 554 -25.08 -10.58 -6.66
C ASP A 554 -24.40 -11.56 -5.67
N GLU A 555 -23.33 -11.10 -5.01
CA GLU A 555 -22.53 -11.94 -4.12
C GLU A 555 -23.32 -12.39 -2.88
N THR A 556 -24.22 -11.55 -2.38
CA THR A 556 -25.04 -11.83 -1.19
C THR A 556 -26.06 -12.93 -1.48
N ALA A 557 -26.68 -12.94 -2.66
CA ALA A 557 -27.57 -14.00 -3.10
C ALA A 557 -26.82 -15.32 -3.29
N ILE A 558 -25.61 -15.30 -3.86
CA ILE A 558 -24.76 -16.49 -3.97
C ILE A 558 -24.36 -17.03 -2.60
N PHE A 559 -23.96 -16.14 -1.68
CA PHE A 559 -23.65 -16.50 -0.31
C PHE A 559 -24.85 -17.18 0.37
N THR A 560 -26.04 -16.57 0.27
CA THR A 560 -27.29 -17.09 0.84
C THR A 560 -27.63 -18.47 0.29
N TYR A 561 -27.55 -18.63 -1.05
CA TYR A 561 -27.77 -19.92 -1.70
C TYR A 561 -26.81 -20.99 -1.17
N LYS A 562 -25.50 -20.70 -1.12
CA LYS A 562 -24.51 -21.65 -0.65
C LYS A 562 -24.70 -22.04 0.80
N LYS A 563 -25.08 -21.08 1.66
CA LYS A 563 -25.43 -21.34 3.07
C LYS A 563 -26.57 -22.37 3.18
N GLN A 564 -27.56 -22.32 2.29
CA GLN A 564 -28.72 -23.22 2.30
C GLN A 564 -28.47 -24.59 1.66
N THR A 565 -27.56 -24.70 0.69
CA THR A 565 -27.34 -25.95 -0.05
C THR A 565 -26.28 -26.85 0.57
N ASP A 566 -25.30 -26.29 1.26
CA ASP A 566 -24.03 -26.98 1.49
C ASP A 566 -23.89 -27.59 2.89
N SER A 567 -24.94 -28.27 3.37
CA SER A 567 -24.92 -28.95 4.68
C SER A 567 -23.94 -30.13 4.77
N LYS A 568 -23.46 -30.66 3.63
CA LYS A 568 -22.46 -31.74 3.52
C LYS A 568 -21.00 -31.26 3.50
N TYR A 569 -20.75 -29.95 3.40
CA TYR A 569 -19.45 -29.31 3.60
C TYR A 569 -19.39 -28.53 4.93
N HIS A 570 -20.22 -28.94 5.90
CA HIS A 570 -19.94 -28.81 7.33
C HIS A 570 -19.08 -29.99 7.80
N PRO A 571 -17.75 -30.03 7.58
CA PRO A 571 -16.93 -30.78 8.50
C PRO A 571 -17.11 -30.08 9.85
N LYS A 572 -17.45 -30.87 10.87
CA LYS A 572 -17.55 -30.47 12.28
C LYS A 572 -16.71 -29.22 12.58
N SER A 573 -17.35 -28.16 13.08
CA SER A 573 -16.76 -27.01 13.80
C SER A 573 -16.08 -25.82 13.07
N THR A 574 -15.90 -25.76 11.74
CA THR A 574 -15.03 -24.69 11.18
C THR A 574 -15.70 -23.58 10.37
N TYR A 575 -16.98 -23.63 10.02
CA TYR A 575 -17.57 -22.64 9.11
C TYR A 575 -18.96 -22.18 9.57
N MET A 576 -19.07 -20.88 9.84
CA MET A 576 -20.30 -20.07 9.93
C MET A 576 -21.00 -19.94 11.29
N PRO A 577 -20.84 -18.77 11.95
CA PRO A 577 -21.82 -18.15 12.86
C PRO A 577 -23.14 -17.80 12.18
N ASP A 578 -24.27 -18.01 12.84
CA ASP A 578 -25.57 -17.54 12.36
C ASP A 578 -25.71 -16.01 12.36
N GLU A 579 -24.88 -15.28 13.11
CA GLU A 579 -24.88 -13.80 13.12
C GLU A 579 -24.01 -13.15 12.03
N ALA A 580 -23.17 -13.92 11.31
CA ALA A 580 -22.29 -13.38 10.25
C ALA A 580 -23.08 -12.82 9.04
N THR A 581 -24.35 -13.20 8.89
CA THR A 581 -25.26 -12.70 7.85
C THR A 581 -25.56 -11.21 7.95
N ASN A 582 -25.42 -10.60 9.13
CA ASN A 582 -25.70 -9.17 9.33
C ASN A 582 -24.55 -8.25 8.87
N TYR A 583 -23.40 -8.82 8.48
CA TYR A 583 -22.17 -8.07 8.19
C TYR A 583 -21.84 -7.95 6.69
N PHE A 584 -22.65 -8.56 5.80
CA PHE A 584 -22.58 -8.20 4.38
C PHE A 584 -23.15 -6.80 4.21
N SER A 585 -22.39 -5.93 3.54
CA SER A 585 -22.70 -4.52 3.37
C SER A 585 -24.16 -4.30 2.88
N PRO A 586 -24.99 -3.50 3.57
CA PRO A 586 -26.34 -3.13 3.14
C PRO A 586 -26.32 -1.99 2.11
N SER A 587 -25.36 -2.02 1.19
CA SER A 587 -25.25 -1.05 0.10
C SER A 587 -26.27 -1.44 -0.97
N ILE A 588 -27.42 -0.77 -0.93
CA ILE A 588 -28.69 -1.01 -1.67
C ILE A 588 -29.74 -1.69 -0.77
N ARG A 589 -30.32 -0.91 0.15
CA ARG A 589 -31.73 -1.11 0.52
C ARG A 589 -32.57 -0.76 -0.71
N VAL A 590 -33.04 -1.78 -1.44
CA VAL A 590 -34.35 -1.62 -2.09
C VAL A 590 -35.35 -1.54 -0.96
N SER A 591 -36.15 -0.48 -0.95
CA SER A 591 -37.19 -0.19 0.02
C SER A 591 -38.05 -1.41 0.35
N ASP A 592 -37.88 -1.95 1.55
CA ASP A 592 -38.91 -2.72 2.24
C ASP A 592 -39.96 -1.73 2.74
N ASP A 593 -40.81 -1.28 1.84
CA ASP A 593 -41.96 -0.45 2.19
C ASP A 593 -43.07 -0.72 1.17
N LEU A 594 -43.76 -1.86 1.30
CA LEU A 594 -45.12 -2.14 0.78
C LEU A 594 -45.49 -3.61 0.96
N THR A 595 -45.77 -4.04 2.19
CA THR A 595 -46.78 -5.10 2.42
C THR A 595 -47.25 -5.13 3.87
N GLN A 596 -48.03 -4.12 4.27
CA GLN A 596 -48.95 -4.28 5.40
C GLN A 596 -50.06 -3.23 5.39
N HIS A 597 -50.91 -3.24 4.37
CA HIS A 597 -52.29 -2.76 4.51
C HIS A 597 -53.15 -3.35 3.39
N LEU A 598 -54.11 -4.21 3.80
CA LEU A 598 -55.43 -4.50 3.19
C LEU A 598 -55.79 -5.99 3.37
N ASN A 599 -56.44 -6.34 4.49
CA ASN A 599 -57.85 -6.77 4.47
C ASN A 599 -58.34 -7.27 5.86
N GLN A 600 -59.33 -6.52 6.37
CA GLN A 600 -60.60 -6.97 6.99
C GLN A 600 -60.53 -7.70 8.34
N SER A 601 -60.92 -6.98 9.41
CA SER A 601 -62.24 -7.03 10.11
C SER A 601 -62.18 -8.02 11.29
N SER A 602 -62.70 -7.81 12.49
CA SER A 602 -63.79 -6.98 13.02
C SER A 602 -63.77 -7.08 14.56
N ASP A 603 -64.33 -6.08 15.23
CA ASP A 603 -64.95 -6.13 16.56
C ASP A 603 -64.11 -6.45 17.80
N SER A 604 -63.89 -5.42 18.65
CA SER A 604 -64.66 -5.20 19.89
C SER A 604 -63.84 -4.60 21.04
N LEU A 605 -64.46 -3.61 21.72
CA LEU A 605 -64.34 -3.23 23.15
C LEU A 605 -62.99 -2.64 23.62
N SER A 606 -62.87 -1.31 23.76
CA SER A 606 -63.38 -0.44 24.85
C SER A 606 -62.37 -0.20 26.00
N HIS A 607 -62.20 1.08 26.31
CA HIS A 607 -61.74 1.72 27.56
C HIS A 607 -60.31 2.25 27.64
N SER A 608 -60.23 3.60 27.61
CA SER A 608 -59.59 4.52 28.58
C SER A 608 -58.07 4.35 28.86
N ARG A 609 -57.25 5.38 29.03
CA ARG A 609 -57.46 6.70 29.63
C ARG A 609 -56.19 7.55 29.40
N GLU A 610 -56.35 8.86 29.55
CA GLU A 610 -55.35 9.94 29.58
C GLU A 610 -54.10 9.64 30.43
N SER A 611 -52.94 10.16 30.01
CA SER A 611 -52.23 11.27 30.70
C SER A 611 -50.81 11.47 30.14
N ASN A 612 -50.51 12.73 29.81
CA ASN A 612 -49.19 13.36 29.64
C ASN A 612 -49.18 14.52 30.67
N PRO A 613 -48.08 15.26 30.91
CA PRO A 613 -46.68 14.94 31.20
C PRO A 613 -46.25 15.59 32.56
N ASP A 614 -44.98 15.55 32.96
CA ASP A 614 -44.31 16.51 33.89
C ASP A 614 -42.79 16.27 33.76
N GLU A 615 -42.01 17.22 33.23
CA GLU A 615 -41.30 18.32 33.92
C GLU A 615 -40.06 17.87 34.72
N PHE A 616 -38.88 18.39 34.34
CA PHE A 616 -37.92 19.03 35.26
C PHE A 616 -36.85 19.79 34.44
N GLU A 617 -36.95 21.11 34.45
CA GLU A 617 -35.87 22.07 34.22
C GLU A 617 -35.03 22.23 35.50
N GLU A 618 -33.75 22.59 35.37
CA GLU A 618 -33.20 23.74 36.11
C GLU A 618 -31.86 24.20 35.50
N GLU A 619 -31.89 25.40 34.92
CA GLU A 619 -30.77 26.30 34.64
C GLU A 619 -30.35 27.05 35.92
N ILE A 620 -29.06 27.42 36.04
CA ILE A 620 -28.58 28.70 36.61
C ILE A 620 -27.25 29.02 35.87
N SER A 621 -27.16 29.87 34.82
CA SER A 621 -26.97 31.35 34.76
C SER A 621 -26.00 31.94 35.83
N GLU A 622 -25.14 32.94 35.63
CA GLU A 622 -25.25 34.27 35.03
C GLU A 622 -23.86 34.73 34.52
N THR A 623 -23.67 35.43 33.38
CA THR A 623 -24.06 36.79 32.92
C THR A 623 -23.25 37.96 33.51
N GLN A 624 -22.63 38.77 32.63
CA GLN A 624 -22.75 40.25 32.48
C GLN A 624 -21.67 40.73 31.47
N GLN A 625 -21.98 41.17 30.24
CA GLN A 625 -22.65 42.40 29.76
C GLN A 625 -21.95 43.74 30.11
N TYR A 626 -21.61 44.51 29.07
CA TYR A 626 -22.14 45.85 28.69
C TYR A 626 -21.37 46.31 27.42
N SER A 627 -22.01 46.42 26.24
CA SER A 627 -22.58 47.65 25.63
C SER A 627 -21.57 48.53 24.89
N SER A 628 -21.83 49.21 23.76
CA SER A 628 -23.02 49.43 22.92
C SER A 628 -22.62 50.25 21.67
N ASN A 629 -23.50 50.23 20.65
CA ASN A 629 -23.79 51.30 19.66
C ASN A 629 -22.76 51.56 18.52
N ASN A 630 -23.12 51.89 17.27
CA ASN A 630 -24.41 52.17 16.62
C ASN A 630 -24.18 52.27 15.08
N ASN A 631 -25.23 51.99 14.29
CA ASN A 631 -25.64 52.64 13.03
C ASN A 631 -24.66 52.69 11.82
N ASN A 632 -25.09 52.63 10.55
CA ASN A 632 -26.38 52.58 9.89
C ASN A 632 -26.14 52.35 8.39
N ASN A 633 -27.09 51.70 7.71
CA ASN A 633 -27.60 52.00 6.34
C ASN A 633 -26.66 51.84 5.12
N ASN A 634 -27.10 51.38 3.95
CA ASN A 634 -28.37 50.83 3.46
C ASN A 634 -28.14 50.38 2.00
N ASN A 635 -28.86 49.35 1.56
CA ASN A 635 -29.55 49.23 0.26
C ASN A 635 -28.71 49.19 -1.05
N ASN A 636 -29.05 48.47 -2.11
CA ASN A 636 -30.22 47.65 -2.42
C ASN A 636 -29.98 46.86 -3.73
N LEU A 637 -30.65 45.70 -3.80
CA LEU A 637 -31.39 45.09 -4.91
C LEU A 637 -30.75 44.71 -6.28
N ALA A 638 -31.05 43.44 -6.60
CA ALA A 638 -31.59 42.89 -7.85
C ALA A 638 -30.70 42.89 -9.11
N GLY A 639 -30.68 41.88 -9.96
CA GLY A 639 -31.47 40.67 -10.11
C GLY A 639 -31.23 40.14 -11.53
N ASP A 640 -31.50 38.84 -11.74
CA ASP A 640 -31.94 38.24 -13.01
C ASP A 640 -30.97 38.20 -14.21
N ILE A 641 -30.95 37.27 -15.19
CA ILE A 641 -31.48 35.93 -15.50
C ILE A 641 -31.11 35.71 -17.01
N PHE A 642 -30.83 34.46 -17.46
CA PHE A 642 -30.79 33.95 -18.88
C PHE A 642 -29.79 34.62 -19.88
N SER A 643 -29.26 34.06 -20.97
CA SER A 643 -28.93 32.73 -21.56
C SER A 643 -28.61 32.96 -23.05
N PHE A 644 -28.12 31.90 -23.71
CA PHE A 644 -28.16 31.59 -25.16
C PHE A 644 -26.98 31.97 -26.09
N SER A 645 -26.38 30.89 -26.63
CA SER A 645 -26.19 30.59 -28.07
C SER A 645 -25.19 31.43 -28.87
N SER A 646 -24.63 31.03 -30.00
CA SER A 646 -24.23 29.75 -30.61
C SER A 646 -23.63 30.13 -31.98
N SER A 647 -22.63 29.37 -32.42
CA SER A 647 -22.40 28.92 -33.81
C SER A 647 -21.90 29.87 -34.93
N SER A 648 -21.17 29.19 -35.84
CA SER A 648 -20.88 29.46 -37.26
C SER A 648 -19.70 30.41 -37.53
N SER A 649 -18.81 30.18 -38.51
CA SER A 649 -18.73 29.21 -39.60
C SER A 649 -17.36 29.31 -40.29
N SER A 650 -16.89 28.19 -40.86
CA SER A 650 -15.77 28.02 -41.81
C SER A 650 -15.96 28.84 -43.12
N PRO A 651 -14.97 28.88 -44.05
CA PRO A 651 -14.80 27.78 -45.02
C PRO A 651 -13.37 27.46 -45.55
N SER A 652 -13.27 26.23 -46.09
CA SER A 652 -12.42 25.58 -47.14
C SER A 652 -11.44 26.42 -48.00
N SER A 653 -10.37 25.94 -48.66
CA SER A 653 -10.11 24.67 -49.41
C SER A 653 -8.64 24.58 -49.93
N SER A 654 -8.09 23.35 -49.98
CA SER A 654 -7.15 22.71 -50.95
C SER A 654 -6.11 23.49 -51.81
N SER A 655 -4.86 22.99 -51.86
CA SER A 655 -4.21 22.45 -53.09
C SER A 655 -2.78 21.90 -52.85
N SER A 656 -2.40 20.92 -53.69
CA SER A 656 -1.20 20.08 -53.76
C SER A 656 0.11 20.75 -54.25
N SER A 657 1.27 20.18 -53.91
CA SER A 657 2.39 19.97 -54.85
C SER A 657 3.49 19.03 -54.33
N THR A 658 3.91 18.13 -55.23
CA THR A 658 4.99 17.13 -55.22
C THR A 658 6.39 17.78 -55.33
N VAL A 659 7.48 17.04 -54.97
CA VAL A 659 8.79 16.88 -55.68
C VAL A 659 10.01 16.67 -54.73
N THR A 660 10.42 15.39 -54.61
CA THR A 660 11.75 14.71 -54.70
C THR A 660 13.11 15.22 -54.12
N HIS A 661 13.92 14.19 -53.76
CA HIS A 661 15.41 14.06 -53.73
C HIS A 661 16.17 14.72 -52.54
N ASN A 662 17.25 14.17 -51.97
CA ASN A 662 18.06 12.97 -52.21
C ASN A 662 18.94 12.66 -50.98
N VAL A 663 19.40 11.42 -50.95
CA VAL A 663 20.38 10.77 -50.06
C VAL A 663 21.80 11.34 -50.23
N ALA A 664 22.60 11.32 -49.15
CA ALA A 664 24.06 11.19 -49.23
C ALA A 664 24.60 10.38 -48.03
N HIS A 665 25.22 9.24 -48.35
CA HIS A 665 26.07 8.39 -47.51
C HIS A 665 27.55 8.83 -47.63
N ALA A 666 28.33 8.67 -46.56
CA ALA A 666 29.75 8.22 -46.55
C ALA A 666 30.22 8.16 -45.08
N ASP A 667 30.36 6.98 -44.47
CA ASP A 667 31.55 6.10 -44.46
C ASP A 667 32.79 6.71 -43.79
N TRP A 668 33.11 6.24 -42.57
CA TRP A 668 34.50 6.05 -42.09
C TRP A 668 34.55 4.83 -41.14
N HIS A 669 35.43 3.89 -41.47
CA HIS A 669 35.71 2.64 -40.77
C HIS A 669 37.02 2.70 -39.96
N GLN A 670 37.04 1.94 -38.85
CA GLN A 670 38.19 1.34 -38.12
C GLN A 670 39.09 2.28 -37.28
N THR A 671 39.28 2.05 -35.98
CA THR A 671 40.12 0.95 -35.42
C THR A 671 39.86 0.71 -33.92
N SER A 672 39.95 -0.57 -33.52
CA SER A 672 39.92 -1.17 -32.16
C SER A 672 41.11 -0.74 -31.26
N PRO A 673 41.14 -0.97 -29.91
CA PRO A 673 40.69 -2.20 -29.25
C PRO A 673 39.86 -2.06 -27.97
N GLN A 674 38.94 -3.02 -27.82
CA GLN A 674 38.23 -3.37 -26.61
C GLN A 674 39.19 -3.86 -25.51
N SER A 675 39.19 -3.18 -24.37
CA SER A 675 39.47 -3.83 -23.09
C SER A 675 38.15 -4.35 -22.52
N LYS A 676 38.00 -5.69 -22.52
CA LYS A 676 36.94 -6.36 -21.77
C LYS A 676 37.24 -6.22 -20.28
N HIS A 677 36.60 -5.24 -19.63
CA HIS A 677 36.27 -5.38 -18.22
C HIS A 677 34.81 -5.85 -18.14
N GLU A 678 34.63 -7.17 -18.16
CA GLU A 678 33.41 -7.79 -17.62
C GLU A 678 33.39 -7.49 -16.12
N LEU A 679 32.68 -6.43 -15.73
CA LEU A 679 32.26 -6.20 -14.36
C LEU A 679 31.06 -7.09 -14.09
N ASN A 680 31.27 -8.11 -13.26
CA ASN A 680 30.21 -8.93 -12.68
C ASN A 680 29.27 -8.05 -11.84
N LEU A 681 28.23 -7.50 -12.47
CA LEU A 681 27.09 -6.87 -11.83
C LEU A 681 26.02 -7.94 -11.54
N PHE A 682 26.29 -8.78 -10.53
CA PHE A 682 25.26 -9.60 -9.90
C PHE A 682 25.60 -9.75 -8.42
N HIS A 683 25.00 -8.94 -7.57
CA HIS A 683 24.91 -9.22 -6.14
C HIS A 683 23.44 -9.38 -5.75
N GLN A 684 23.07 -10.65 -5.53
CA GLN A 684 21.78 -11.09 -5.00
C GLN A 684 21.73 -10.88 -3.47
N ASP A 685 20.57 -10.42 -3.00
CA ASP A 685 19.94 -10.70 -1.69
C ASP A 685 20.80 -10.54 -0.41
N LEU A 686 21.08 -9.29 -0.02
CA LEU A 686 21.73 -8.97 1.27
C LEU A 686 20.95 -9.48 2.49
N ASP A 687 19.62 -9.30 2.59
CA ASP A 687 18.89 -9.59 3.84
C ASP A 687 18.87 -11.07 4.27
N HIS A 688 18.84 -12.01 3.31
CA HIS A 688 18.85 -13.44 3.62
C HIS A 688 20.25 -14.01 3.75
N GLU A 689 21.17 -13.59 2.89
CA GLU A 689 22.58 -13.92 3.08
C GLU A 689 23.01 -13.44 4.46
N VAL A 690 22.49 -12.28 4.89
CA VAL A 690 22.67 -11.78 6.24
C VAL A 690 22.07 -12.69 7.29
N SER A 691 20.78 -13.04 7.21
CA SER A 691 20.14 -13.87 8.23
C SER A 691 20.68 -15.31 8.28
N SER A 692 21.06 -15.90 7.15
CA SER A 692 21.60 -17.25 7.04
C SER A 692 23.07 -17.32 7.49
N LYS A 693 23.92 -16.37 7.05
CA LYS A 693 25.30 -16.24 7.56
C LYS A 693 25.30 -15.97 9.06
N PHE A 694 24.42 -15.09 9.53
CA PHE A 694 24.27 -14.79 10.95
C PHE A 694 23.88 -16.04 11.75
N LYS A 695 22.86 -16.79 11.32
CA LYS A 695 22.47 -18.06 11.98
C LYS A 695 23.61 -19.08 12.00
N LYS A 696 24.29 -19.31 10.87
CA LYS A 696 25.43 -20.25 10.79
C LYS A 696 26.59 -19.83 11.71
N GLN A 697 26.90 -18.54 11.78
CA GLN A 697 27.95 -18.02 12.66
C GLN A 697 27.56 -18.07 14.14
N MET A 698 26.27 -17.85 14.47
CA MET A 698 25.76 -18.02 15.83
C MET A 698 25.77 -19.49 16.28
N GLN A 699 25.43 -20.43 15.40
CA GLN A 699 25.51 -21.87 15.69
C GLN A 699 26.95 -22.30 16.01
N SER A 700 27.93 -21.79 15.27
CA SER A 700 29.35 -22.02 15.53
C SER A 700 29.83 -21.44 16.87
N LEU A 701 29.30 -20.28 17.29
CA LEU A 701 29.64 -19.64 18.56
C LEU A 701 29.04 -20.32 19.80
N ILE A 702 27.83 -20.89 19.67
CA ILE A 702 27.11 -21.51 20.79
C ILE A 702 27.59 -22.97 21.01
N GLY A 703 28.45 -23.52 20.15
CA GLY A 703 28.99 -24.87 20.29
C GLY A 703 27.95 -25.97 20.03
N LEU A 704 26.82 -25.63 19.41
CA LEU A 704 25.80 -26.57 18.96
C LEU A 704 26.21 -27.18 17.61
N GLU A 705 27.34 -27.89 17.58
CA GLU A 705 27.54 -28.88 16.52
C GLU A 705 26.62 -30.07 16.83
N GLN A 706 25.70 -30.38 15.92
CA GLN A 706 24.95 -31.63 15.97
C GLN A 706 25.95 -32.80 15.87
N LYS A 707 26.34 -33.36 17.03
CA LYS A 707 27.03 -34.65 17.07
C LYS A 707 26.04 -35.73 16.61
N PRO A 708 26.42 -36.61 15.68
CA PRO A 708 25.58 -37.74 15.33
C PRO A 708 25.49 -38.68 16.55
N VAL A 709 24.27 -38.91 17.04
CA VAL A 709 24.01 -39.85 18.14
C VAL A 709 24.07 -41.27 17.59
N GLU A 710 25.17 -41.97 17.85
CA GLU A 710 25.23 -43.42 17.80
C GLU A 710 24.55 -44.03 19.03
N LYS A 711 23.66 -45.01 18.77
CA LYS A 711 23.23 -46.13 19.61
C LYS A 711 23.10 -45.92 21.13
N LEU A 712 21.86 -45.99 21.63
CA LEU A 712 21.47 -46.92 22.69
C LEU A 712 19.95 -47.12 22.69
N VAL A 713 19.56 -48.36 22.39
CA VAL A 713 18.18 -48.86 22.38
C VAL A 713 17.84 -49.33 23.79
N GLY A 714 16.64 -48.98 24.25
CA GLY A 714 15.90 -49.74 25.25
C GLY A 714 15.66 -48.98 26.54
N ILE A 715 14.42 -48.50 26.71
CA ILE A 715 13.54 -48.74 27.87
C ILE A 715 12.24 -47.93 27.60
N GLU A 716 11.11 -48.63 27.53
CA GLU A 716 9.75 -48.03 27.46
C GLU A 716 9.39 -47.30 28.77
N PRO A 717 8.56 -46.24 28.73
CA PRO A 717 7.84 -45.78 29.91
C PRO A 717 6.33 -46.06 29.84
N LYS A 718 5.79 -46.59 30.95
CA LYS A 718 4.36 -46.63 31.29
C LYS A 718 3.83 -45.21 31.59
N PRO A 719 2.51 -44.96 31.44
CA PRO A 719 1.94 -43.62 31.52
C PRO A 719 1.63 -43.22 32.97
N ARG A 720 1.84 -41.93 33.28
CA ARG A 720 1.23 -41.24 34.42
C ARG A 720 0.67 -39.90 33.96
N SER A 721 -0.44 -39.56 34.60
CA SER A 721 -1.45 -38.54 34.27
C SER A 721 -1.18 -37.17 34.88
N LEU A 722 -1.72 -36.14 34.20
CA LEU A 722 -2.16 -34.82 34.66
C LEU A 722 -1.09 -33.81 35.09
N SER A 723 -0.98 -32.69 34.35
CA SER A 723 -1.63 -31.42 34.68
C SER A 723 -1.31 -30.35 33.64
N ASP A 724 -2.31 -29.51 33.35
CA ASP A 724 -2.27 -28.35 32.46
C ASP A 724 -1.18 -27.34 32.83
N GLU A 725 -0.31 -27.02 31.88
CA GLU A 725 0.40 -25.73 31.70
C GLU A 725 1.33 -25.86 30.47
N GLU A 726 0.78 -25.72 29.26
CA GLU A 726 1.57 -25.62 28.03
C GLU A 726 1.73 -24.16 27.61
N GLN A 727 2.89 -23.61 27.97
CA GLN A 727 3.49 -22.44 27.34
C GLN A 727 4.69 -22.97 26.55
N GLU A 728 4.46 -23.56 25.38
CA GLU A 728 5.54 -24.17 24.60
C GLU A 728 6.10 -23.21 23.53
N HIS A 729 7.33 -22.80 23.81
CA HIS A 729 8.39 -22.66 22.83
C HIS A 729 8.59 -23.99 22.09
N GLU A 730 8.54 -23.97 20.76
CA GLU A 730 9.14 -25.04 19.95
C GLU A 730 9.98 -24.43 18.82
N ASP A 731 11.30 -24.62 18.98
CA ASP A 731 12.20 -24.98 17.89
C ASP A 731 11.67 -26.24 17.21
N GLU A 732 11.84 -26.37 15.88
CA GLU A 732 12.45 -27.58 15.34
C GLU A 732 12.88 -27.46 13.88
N SER A 733 13.93 -28.21 13.62
CA SER A 733 14.69 -28.43 12.40
C SER A 733 13.96 -29.26 11.35
N GLU A 734 14.30 -29.02 10.09
CA GLU A 734 13.87 -29.76 8.91
C GLU A 734 14.32 -31.24 8.94
N GLY A 735 13.46 -32.11 8.42
CA GLY A 735 13.79 -33.45 7.96
C GLY A 735 13.06 -33.73 6.65
N GLU A 736 13.72 -33.53 5.52
CA GLU A 736 13.30 -34.03 4.20
C GLU A 736 13.71 -35.50 4.06
N SER A 737 12.83 -36.32 3.46
CA SER A 737 13.26 -37.54 2.77
C SER A 737 12.48 -37.69 1.47
N GLU A 738 13.16 -37.43 0.35
CA GLU A 738 12.76 -37.89 -0.98
C GLU A 738 12.92 -39.41 -1.09
N LYS A 739 11.96 -40.07 -1.73
CA LYS A 739 12.20 -41.31 -2.47
C LYS A 739 11.49 -41.23 -3.81
N ALA A 740 12.24 -40.85 -4.84
CA ALA A 740 11.94 -41.20 -6.22
C ALA A 740 12.49 -42.61 -6.49
N ASN A 741 11.63 -43.50 -6.98
CA ASN A 741 12.02 -44.75 -7.64
C ASN A 741 11.75 -44.58 -9.13
N ILE A 742 12.82 -44.62 -9.93
CA ILE A 742 12.77 -44.87 -11.36
C ILE A 742 13.17 -46.34 -11.56
N HIS A 743 12.32 -47.10 -12.24
CA HIS A 743 12.71 -48.30 -12.97
C HIS A 743 12.12 -48.23 -14.38
N HIS A 744 13.04 -48.26 -15.35
CA HIS A 744 12.91 -48.36 -16.81
C HIS A 744 12.45 -47.13 -17.61
#